data_AF-A0ABD1ZJH6-F1
#
_entry.id   AF-A0ABD1ZJH6-F1
#
_cell.length_a   1.000
_cell.length_b   1.000
_cell.length_c   1.000
_cell.angle_alpha   90.00
_cell.angle_beta   90.00
_cell.angle_gamma   90.00
#
_symmetry.space_group_name_H-M   'P 1'
#
loop_
_entity.id
_entity.type
_entity.pdbx_description
1 polymer ?
#
loop_
_entity_poly.entity_id
_entity_poly.type
_entity_poly.pdbx_seq_one_letter_code
_entity_poly.pdbx_strand_id
1 'polypeptide(L)'
;MEIVERRKSSLRDKESLLSESSDEVLPPSTVSVWRSWTACLVLACVCTVFTVIWGPWLDGPNAEAKMTVNFHQLTDMPAISSEEEDPSLRISLPEINRRSVYVQDAIVFPDNVMLLVTVPDSIDLRGNMESLECRFGGMKNQSSTPVISIKPRTKGLLMVRCSVPNWVKEFPGKSHKNVTLGIRNSDIGVQSAAVYNPTRLPSWDYVVYESLVDTDSIILLVKGLVTRSSKRIDVKSVRCIFGEKLTSKHLYETRVITAVQEVVKCEKPPSHLEEKLRGYHMSIVASWLGVIPSMVYYNPDNNADYFMDSFAITSSFKAKAPEDSSSSEDESSSSSTNSLIITNLKDESSSSDSEPFDLTSLTSLAAPPKRKLCACTMVWNKAQFIKEWVLYHSFFGVERYFLYDNDSDDNIEEVVESLASHNISRMIWPWIKTQQAAFSHCTILAREECEWVMFVDVDEYIYPMYYLAPTSGNWTSNSDARVLHRVIDRESEKAALNGGNLGSIQFDCHNFGPSGLDHSPEQGVTVGYTCRLRMPERHKSIVRLAAVNDSLLNVLHHFELRDGYQIIRLLRNVGVVNHYKFQAWDVFRMKFVRRAGTYTTDWQKAQNAGSKDRTPGLGTEAVKPDDWEKRFCELEDRRLRDFVLRTFKKPDQPDKLQWEEDQ
;
A
#
# COMPACT_ATOMS: atom_id res chain seq x y z
N MET A 1 7.12 -9.68 -53.30
CA MET A 1 7.27 -11.15 -53.25
C MET A 1 6.35 -11.64 -52.14
N GLU A 2 5.03 -11.69 -52.34
CA GLU A 2 4.27 -12.59 -53.25
C GLU A 2 4.26 -14.02 -52.69
N ILE A 3 3.13 -14.47 -52.13
CA ILE A 3 1.97 -15.09 -52.82
C ILE A 3 2.31 -16.51 -53.31
N VAL A 4 1.67 -17.52 -52.69
CA VAL A 4 0.84 -18.55 -53.36
C VAL A 4 -0.23 -19.05 -52.37
N GLU A 5 -1.51 -18.92 -52.73
CA GLU A 5 -2.58 -19.82 -52.25
C GLU A 5 -2.81 -20.95 -53.26
N ARG A 6 -3.19 -22.15 -52.80
CA ARG A 6 -4.19 -23.10 -53.36
C ARG A 6 -4.00 -24.49 -52.71
N ARG A 7 -4.94 -25.43 -52.62
CA ARG A 7 -6.42 -25.52 -52.54
C ARG A 7 -6.79 -26.96 -52.96
N LYS A 8 -7.77 -27.57 -52.26
CA LYS A 8 -8.64 -28.71 -52.70
C LYS A 8 -8.05 -30.15 -52.87
N SER A 9 -8.38 -31.00 -51.88
CA SER A 9 -9.24 -32.21 -51.97
C SER A 9 -9.49 -32.93 -53.32
N SER A 10 -9.48 -34.29 -53.32
CA SER A 10 -10.66 -35.13 -53.62
C SER A 10 -10.42 -36.68 -53.58
N LEU A 11 -11.19 -37.39 -52.74
CA LEU A 11 -11.82 -38.74 -52.88
C LEU A 11 -11.17 -39.93 -53.64
N ARG A 12 -11.21 -41.11 -52.95
CA ARG A 12 -11.57 -42.48 -53.46
C ARG A 12 -10.59 -43.21 -54.43
N ASP A 13 -10.56 -44.56 -54.53
CA ASP A 13 -11.36 -45.67 -53.94
C ASP A 13 -10.62 -47.05 -54.01
N LYS A 14 -11.14 -48.10 -53.32
CA LYS A 14 -11.02 -49.58 -53.63
C LYS A 14 -9.61 -50.27 -53.55
N GLU A 15 -9.41 -51.61 -53.44
CA GLU A 15 -10.24 -52.80 -53.04
C GLU A 15 -9.38 -54.06 -52.76
N SER A 16 -9.75 -54.90 -51.76
CA SER A 16 -9.56 -56.38 -51.69
C SER A 16 -10.10 -56.92 -50.33
N LEU A 17 -11.10 -57.83 -50.18
CA LEU A 17 -11.29 -59.23 -50.66
C LEU A 17 -10.44 -60.27 -49.85
N LEU A 18 -10.93 -61.39 -49.28
CA LEU A 18 -12.26 -62.07 -49.13
C LEU A 18 -12.42 -62.63 -47.67
N SER A 19 -13.40 -63.41 -47.18
CA SER A 19 -14.57 -64.20 -47.68
C SER A 19 -15.68 -64.23 -46.58
N GLU A 20 -17.00 -64.32 -46.84
CA GLU A 20 -17.85 -65.53 -47.10
C GLU A 20 -17.57 -66.74 -46.17
N SER A 21 -18.53 -67.45 -45.56
CA SER A 21 -20.03 -67.43 -45.50
C SER A 21 -20.52 -68.01 -44.11
N SER A 22 -21.75 -68.46 -43.75
CA SER A 22 -23.12 -68.65 -44.31
C SER A 22 -24.11 -69.03 -43.16
N ASP A 23 -25.43 -68.77 -43.34
CA ASP A 23 -26.68 -69.56 -43.06
C ASP A 23 -26.82 -70.52 -41.82
N GLU A 24 -27.97 -70.76 -41.15
CA GLU A 24 -29.38 -70.29 -41.22
C GLU A 24 -30.22 -70.67 -39.94
N VAL A 25 -31.43 -70.11 -39.77
CA VAL A 25 -32.63 -70.68 -39.03
C VAL A 25 -32.67 -70.74 -37.46
N LEU A 26 -33.89 -70.84 -36.91
CA LEU A 26 -34.37 -70.72 -35.50
C LEU A 26 -35.46 -71.81 -35.19
N PRO A 27 -36.12 -71.91 -34.00
CA PRO A 27 -35.59 -71.67 -32.63
C PRO A 27 -35.65 -72.76 -31.49
N PRO A 28 -36.78 -73.14 -30.82
CA PRO A 28 -37.01 -72.69 -29.43
C PRO A 28 -37.22 -73.76 -28.33
N SER A 29 -36.76 -73.49 -27.09
CA SER A 29 -37.32 -74.09 -25.85
C SER A 29 -37.02 -73.34 -24.53
N THR A 30 -38.07 -72.81 -23.88
CA THR A 30 -38.49 -72.96 -22.45
C THR A 30 -37.48 -73.46 -21.37
N VAL A 31 -37.48 -73.05 -20.07
CA VAL A 31 -38.41 -72.25 -19.22
C VAL A 31 -37.75 -71.86 -17.84
N SER A 32 -38.44 -71.04 -17.02
CA SER A 32 -38.18 -70.70 -15.58
C SER A 32 -37.11 -69.61 -15.32
N VAL A 33 -37.38 -68.38 -14.83
CA VAL A 33 -38.30 -67.77 -13.81
C VAL A 33 -37.73 -67.77 -12.37
N TRP A 34 -37.94 -66.65 -11.64
CA TRP A 34 -37.41 -66.24 -10.30
C TRP A 34 -35.93 -65.80 -10.31
N ARG A 35 -35.54 -64.55 -9.96
CA ARG A 35 -35.94 -63.71 -8.81
C ARG A 35 -35.82 -62.18 -9.04
N SER A 36 -36.37 -61.41 -8.09
CA SER A 36 -35.96 -60.03 -7.71
C SER A 36 -36.36 -58.83 -8.57
N TRP A 37 -37.52 -58.85 -9.23
CA TRP A 37 -38.26 -57.61 -9.54
C TRP A 37 -38.95 -57.04 -8.28
N THR A 38 -38.16 -56.59 -7.29
CA THR A 38 -38.69 -56.06 -6.01
C THR A 38 -37.96 -54.83 -5.46
N ALA A 39 -36.77 -54.47 -5.97
CA ALA A 39 -35.99 -53.36 -5.42
C ALA A 39 -36.49 -51.96 -5.85
N CYS A 40 -36.94 -51.81 -7.11
CA CYS A 40 -37.18 -50.50 -7.71
C CYS A 40 -38.52 -49.83 -7.35
N LEU A 41 -39.50 -50.56 -6.78
CA LEU A 41 -40.82 -50.01 -6.44
C LEU A 41 -40.99 -49.63 -4.95
N VAL A 42 -40.08 -50.06 -4.07
CA VAL A 42 -40.18 -49.73 -2.63
C VAL A 42 -39.68 -48.31 -2.34
N LEU A 43 -38.58 -47.88 -2.99
CA LEU A 43 -37.99 -46.55 -2.77
C LEU A 43 -38.91 -45.40 -3.19
N ALA A 44 -39.70 -45.58 -4.26
CA ALA A 44 -40.59 -44.53 -4.76
C ALA A 44 -41.72 -44.18 -3.77
N CYS A 45 -42.25 -45.16 -3.03
CA CYS A 45 -43.39 -44.95 -2.12
C CYS A 45 -42.98 -44.42 -0.73
N VAL A 46 -41.74 -44.66 -0.28
CA VAL A 46 -41.29 -44.21 1.05
C VAL A 46 -41.06 -42.70 1.09
N CYS A 47 -40.46 -42.12 0.03
CA CYS A 47 -40.17 -40.69 -0.04
C CYS A 47 -41.43 -39.82 -0.06
N THR A 48 -42.50 -40.24 -0.77
CA THR A 48 -43.75 -39.48 -0.88
C THR A 48 -44.60 -39.47 0.39
N VAL A 49 -44.45 -40.47 1.28
CA VAL A 49 -45.21 -40.53 2.53
C VAL A 49 -44.56 -39.63 3.61
N PHE A 50 -43.23 -39.57 3.66
CA PHE A 50 -42.52 -38.72 4.64
C PHE A 50 -42.83 -37.23 4.46
N THR A 51 -42.89 -36.73 3.22
CA THR A 51 -43.17 -35.31 2.94
C THR A 51 -44.60 -34.88 3.29
N VAL A 52 -45.57 -35.80 3.31
CA VAL A 52 -46.99 -35.48 3.52
C VAL A 52 -47.40 -35.59 4.99
N ILE A 53 -46.78 -36.49 5.78
CA ILE A 53 -47.19 -36.73 7.18
C ILE A 53 -46.38 -35.89 8.18
N TRP A 54 -45.10 -35.58 7.88
CA TRP A 54 -44.22 -34.86 8.83
C TRP A 54 -43.99 -33.37 8.49
N GLY A 55 -44.50 -32.89 7.35
CA GLY A 55 -44.38 -31.48 6.95
C GLY A 55 -44.86 -30.45 7.99
N PRO A 56 -46.01 -30.65 8.70
CA PRO A 56 -46.57 -29.62 9.60
C PRO A 56 -46.00 -29.56 11.03
N TRP A 57 -44.92 -30.28 11.37
CA TRP A 57 -44.45 -30.39 12.77
C TRP A 57 -42.93 -30.24 12.97
N LEU A 58 -42.29 -29.43 12.11
CA LEU A 58 -40.93 -28.90 12.33
C LEU A 58 -40.85 -27.36 12.25
N ASP A 59 -41.99 -26.67 12.40
CA ASP A 59 -42.01 -25.22 12.67
C ASP A 59 -41.55 -24.96 14.12
N GLY A 60 -40.28 -24.64 14.32
CA GLY A 60 -39.78 -24.32 15.66
C GLY A 60 -38.29 -23.98 15.77
N PRO A 61 -37.96 -22.83 16.38
CA PRO A 61 -38.52 -21.52 16.06
C PRO A 61 -37.89 -20.97 14.77
N ASN A 62 -38.54 -20.01 14.12
CA ASN A 62 -37.86 -19.17 13.14
C ASN A 62 -36.77 -18.37 13.85
N ALA A 63 -35.52 -18.78 13.67
CA ALA A 63 -34.37 -17.93 13.89
C ALA A 63 -34.33 -16.88 12.77
N GLU A 64 -35.24 -15.90 12.87
CA GLU A 64 -34.93 -14.55 12.41
C GLU A 64 -33.56 -14.22 13.02
N ALA A 65 -32.53 -14.13 12.17
CA ALA A 65 -31.30 -13.50 12.56
C ALA A 65 -31.63 -12.02 12.81
N LYS A 66 -32.02 -11.68 14.05
CA LYS A 66 -32.28 -10.32 14.48
C LYS A 66 -30.99 -9.54 14.45
N MET A 67 -30.70 -9.06 13.24
CA MET A 67 -29.57 -8.25 12.86
C MET A 67 -29.72 -6.89 13.53
N THR A 68 -29.23 -6.78 14.77
CA THR A 68 -29.21 -5.54 15.55
C THR A 68 -28.15 -4.57 15.02
N VAL A 69 -28.14 -4.32 13.70
CA VAL A 69 -27.44 -3.17 13.14
C VAL A 69 -28.35 -1.97 13.32
N ASN A 70 -27.85 -0.96 14.04
CA ASN A 70 -28.66 0.12 14.58
C ASN A 70 -28.93 1.21 13.52
N PHE A 71 -29.58 0.84 12.41
CA PHE A 71 -29.87 1.70 11.25
C PHE A 71 -31.02 2.70 11.46
N HIS A 72 -31.53 2.87 12.68
CA HIS A 72 -32.66 3.74 12.99
C HIS A 72 -32.44 5.24 12.68
N GLN A 73 -31.21 5.65 12.32
CA GLN A 73 -30.88 7.01 11.87
C GLN A 73 -31.03 7.25 10.35
N LEU A 74 -31.38 6.22 9.55
CA LEU A 74 -31.60 6.37 8.10
C LEU A 74 -33.07 6.58 7.70
N THR A 75 -34.03 6.38 8.61
CA THR A 75 -35.47 6.49 8.32
C THR A 75 -36.07 7.87 8.59
N ASP A 76 -35.46 8.64 9.50
CA ASP A 76 -36.06 9.86 10.04
C ASP A 76 -35.64 11.09 9.24
N MET A 77 -36.14 11.19 8.00
CA MET A 77 -36.10 12.42 7.21
C MET A 77 -37.47 13.12 7.21
N PRO A 78 -37.59 14.34 7.77
CA PRO A 78 -38.79 15.14 7.58
C PRO A 78 -38.81 15.68 6.13
N ALA A 79 -39.89 15.37 5.39
CA ALA A 79 -40.18 16.08 4.15
C ALA A 79 -40.67 17.50 4.51
N ILE A 80 -39.94 18.53 4.08
CA ILE A 80 -40.30 19.94 4.29
C ILE A 80 -40.49 20.62 2.93
N SER A 81 -41.46 21.53 2.89
CA SER A 81 -42.03 22.14 1.69
C SER A 81 -41.19 23.28 1.10
N SER A 82 -41.56 23.67 -0.11
CA SER A 82 -41.16 24.92 -0.77
C SER A 82 -41.59 26.17 0.01
N GLU A 83 -40.69 27.13 0.15
CA GLU A 83 -40.98 28.55 0.37
C GLU A 83 -39.83 29.40 -0.24
N GLU A 84 -40.01 30.72 -0.32
CA GLU A 84 -39.46 31.55 -1.42
C GLU A 84 -37.99 32.04 -1.26
N GLU A 85 -37.46 32.64 -2.34
CA GLU A 85 -36.03 32.97 -2.53
C GLU A 85 -35.62 34.37 -2.00
N ASP A 86 -34.39 34.49 -1.48
CA ASP A 86 -33.61 35.74 -1.43
C ASP A 86 -32.31 35.54 -2.25
N PRO A 87 -32.09 36.30 -3.33
CA PRO A 87 -31.03 36.01 -4.30
C PRO A 87 -29.63 36.50 -3.92
N SER A 88 -29.41 37.03 -2.70
CA SER A 88 -28.22 37.86 -2.42
C SER A 88 -27.14 37.33 -1.46
N LEU A 89 -27.29 36.14 -0.86
CA LEU A 89 -26.23 35.57 0.02
C LEU A 89 -26.26 34.04 0.21
N ARG A 90 -25.68 33.26 -0.71
CA ARG A 90 -25.33 31.83 -0.46
C ARG A 90 -23.99 31.43 -1.09
N ILE A 91 -22.94 31.38 -0.25
CA ILE A 91 -21.87 30.38 -0.41
C ILE A 91 -22.38 29.12 0.29
N SER A 92 -23.13 28.30 -0.42
CA SER A 92 -23.40 26.94 0.02
C SER A 92 -22.21 26.06 -0.39
N LEU A 93 -21.52 25.47 0.58
CA LEU A 93 -20.93 24.16 0.31
C LEU A 93 -22.06 23.24 -0.19
N PRO A 94 -21.78 22.23 -1.03
CA PRO A 94 -22.68 21.09 -1.05
C PRO A 94 -22.74 20.55 0.39
N GLU A 95 -23.92 20.55 1.01
CA GLU A 95 -24.15 19.89 2.29
C GLU A 95 -24.10 18.37 2.08
N ILE A 96 -22.89 17.86 1.87
CA ILE A 96 -22.57 16.44 1.88
C ILE A 96 -22.85 15.99 3.31
N ASN A 97 -24.03 15.42 3.49
CA ASN A 97 -24.61 15.07 4.77
C ASN A 97 -23.63 14.18 5.55
N ARG A 98 -22.98 14.75 6.58
CA ARG A 98 -21.90 14.13 7.37
C ARG A 98 -22.31 12.85 8.13
N ARG A 99 -23.56 12.41 7.99
CA ARG A 99 -24.14 11.17 8.55
C ARG A 99 -24.37 10.08 7.49
N SER A 100 -24.04 10.32 6.22
CA SER A 100 -24.31 9.41 5.11
C SER A 100 -23.06 8.70 4.58
N VAL A 101 -23.22 7.43 4.19
CA VAL A 101 -22.20 6.66 3.46
C VAL A 101 -22.39 6.90 1.97
N TYR A 102 -21.32 7.22 1.24
CA TYR A 102 -21.37 7.39 -0.22
C TYR A 102 -20.07 6.97 -0.93
N VAL A 103 -20.19 6.53 -2.18
CA VAL A 103 -19.06 6.28 -3.07
C VAL A 103 -18.60 7.62 -3.65
N GLN A 104 -17.45 8.10 -3.19
CA GLN A 104 -16.80 9.34 -3.63
C GLN A 104 -16.18 9.19 -5.02
N ASP A 105 -15.47 8.08 -5.27
CA ASP A 105 -14.79 7.78 -6.53
C ASP A 105 -14.69 6.26 -6.77
N ALA A 106 -14.35 5.85 -7.99
CA ALA A 106 -14.18 4.47 -8.44
C ALA A 106 -13.12 4.37 -9.56
N ILE A 107 -12.21 3.40 -9.48
CA ILE A 107 -11.17 3.16 -10.48
C ILE A 107 -11.06 1.69 -10.89
N VAL A 108 -10.83 1.46 -12.18
CA VAL A 108 -10.64 0.12 -12.76
C VAL A 108 -9.14 -0.21 -12.87
N PHE A 109 -8.69 -1.18 -12.08
CA PHE A 109 -7.42 -1.88 -12.23
C PHE A 109 -7.59 -3.10 -13.18
N PRO A 110 -6.50 -3.78 -13.60
CA PRO A 110 -6.59 -4.92 -14.52
C PRO A 110 -7.34 -6.15 -13.98
N ASP A 111 -7.45 -6.28 -12.66
CA ASP A 111 -7.94 -7.45 -11.92
C ASP A 111 -9.12 -7.11 -10.96
N ASN A 112 -9.11 -5.91 -10.38
CA ASN A 112 -10.08 -5.41 -9.41
C ASN A 112 -10.68 -4.04 -9.83
N VAL A 113 -11.83 -3.68 -9.25
CA VAL A 113 -12.29 -2.28 -9.18
C VAL A 113 -12.19 -1.82 -7.73
N MET A 114 -11.63 -0.63 -7.52
CA MET A 114 -11.51 -0.02 -6.20
C MET A 114 -12.44 1.19 -6.11
N LEU A 115 -13.31 1.21 -5.11
CA LEU A 115 -14.15 2.35 -4.73
C LEU A 115 -13.47 3.11 -3.60
N LEU A 116 -13.48 4.44 -3.66
CA LEU A 116 -13.28 5.31 -2.51
C LEU A 116 -14.66 5.57 -1.90
N VAL A 117 -14.87 5.13 -0.67
CA VAL A 117 -16.16 5.19 0.03
C VAL A 117 -16.00 6.02 1.29
N THR A 118 -16.71 7.13 1.35
CA THR A 118 -16.77 7.99 2.54
C THR A 118 -17.73 7.37 3.55
N VAL A 119 -17.28 7.25 4.80
CA VAL A 119 -17.99 6.54 5.87
C VAL A 119 -17.90 7.37 7.16
N PRO A 120 -19.02 7.68 7.84
CA PRO A 120 -18.98 8.29 9.17
C PRO A 120 -18.32 7.38 10.21
N ASP A 121 -17.62 7.96 11.19
CA ASP A 121 -16.95 7.25 12.30
C ASP A 121 -17.85 6.25 13.07
N SER A 122 -19.17 6.38 12.96
CA SER A 122 -20.18 5.52 13.60
C SER A 122 -20.55 4.24 12.83
N ILE A 123 -19.99 4.01 11.63
CA ILE A 123 -20.36 2.88 10.76
C ILE A 123 -19.12 2.05 10.42
N ASP A 124 -19.05 0.81 10.93
CA ASP A 124 -18.02 -0.14 10.52
C ASP A 124 -18.43 -0.95 9.27
N LEU A 125 -17.77 -0.68 8.14
CA LEU A 125 -17.87 -1.52 6.94
C LEU A 125 -16.82 -2.65 6.91
N ARG A 126 -15.71 -2.58 7.66
CA ARG A 126 -14.65 -3.61 7.67
C ARG A 126 -15.18 -4.91 8.27
N GLY A 127 -15.77 -4.86 9.47
CA GLY A 127 -16.35 -6.04 10.14
C GLY A 127 -17.55 -6.64 9.41
N ASN A 128 -18.16 -5.90 8.47
CA ASN A 128 -19.32 -6.33 7.68
C ASN A 128 -18.97 -6.74 6.24
N MET A 129 -17.68 -6.88 5.87
CA MET A 129 -17.21 -7.07 4.48
C MET A 129 -17.93 -8.20 3.73
N GLU A 130 -18.21 -9.33 4.39
CA GLU A 130 -18.87 -10.48 3.77
C GLU A 130 -20.33 -10.21 3.36
N SER A 131 -21.00 -9.24 3.99
CA SER A 131 -22.37 -8.83 3.66
C SER A 131 -22.46 -7.90 2.45
N LEU A 132 -21.32 -7.42 1.95
CA LEU A 132 -21.23 -6.39 0.93
C LEU A 132 -20.97 -6.96 -0.48
N GLU A 133 -21.36 -6.17 -1.49
CA GLU A 133 -21.10 -6.43 -2.90
C GLU A 133 -20.92 -5.12 -3.68
N CYS A 134 -20.06 -5.11 -4.70
CA CYS A 134 -20.10 -4.05 -5.71
C CYS A 134 -21.12 -4.38 -6.79
N ARG A 135 -21.90 -3.36 -7.15
CA ARG A 135 -22.96 -3.40 -8.17
C ARG A 135 -22.53 -2.61 -9.39
N PHE A 136 -22.46 -3.29 -10.53
CA PHE A 136 -22.05 -2.73 -11.81
C PHE A 136 -23.27 -2.48 -12.70
N GLY A 137 -23.39 -1.26 -13.22
CA GLY A 137 -24.51 -0.87 -14.08
C GLY A 137 -25.78 -0.44 -13.32
N GLY A 138 -26.80 -0.03 -14.07
CA GLY A 138 -28.10 0.38 -13.52
C GLY A 138 -29.07 -0.79 -13.36
N MET A 139 -30.09 -0.60 -12.52
CA MET A 139 -31.03 -1.64 -12.01
C MET A 139 -31.51 -2.68 -13.04
N LYS A 140 -31.76 -2.29 -14.30
CA LYS A 140 -32.27 -3.20 -15.36
C LYS A 140 -31.23 -4.18 -15.92
N ASN A 141 -29.94 -3.89 -15.78
CA ASN A 141 -28.81 -4.71 -16.26
C ASN A 141 -27.69 -4.66 -15.20
N GLN A 142 -28.02 -4.98 -13.95
CA GLN A 142 -27.07 -4.95 -12.85
C GLN A 142 -26.31 -6.28 -12.73
N SER A 143 -25.01 -6.20 -12.44
CA SER A 143 -24.14 -7.35 -12.17
C SER A 143 -23.45 -7.12 -10.82
N SER A 144 -23.60 -8.04 -9.87
CA SER A 144 -22.95 -7.96 -8.56
C SER A 144 -21.69 -8.81 -8.47
N THR A 145 -20.73 -8.40 -7.64
CA THR A 145 -19.52 -9.17 -7.30
C THR A 145 -19.17 -8.98 -5.82
N PRO A 146 -18.55 -9.97 -5.15
CA PRO A 146 -18.09 -9.80 -3.78
C PRO A 146 -17.04 -8.68 -3.66
N VAL A 147 -17.06 -8.02 -2.50
CA VAL A 147 -15.92 -7.26 -1.99
C VAL A 147 -14.78 -8.22 -1.69
N ILE A 148 -13.55 -7.84 -2.03
CA ILE A 148 -12.33 -8.64 -1.83
C ILE A 148 -11.39 -8.03 -0.76
N SER A 149 -11.43 -6.73 -0.55
CA SER A 149 -10.75 -6.09 0.60
C SER A 149 -11.36 -4.73 0.94
N ILE A 150 -11.33 -4.40 2.24
CA ILE A 150 -11.65 -3.06 2.77
C ILE A 150 -10.46 -2.61 3.63
N LYS A 151 -9.76 -1.55 3.20
CA LYS A 151 -8.60 -0.98 3.90
C LYS A 151 -8.82 0.54 4.07
N PRO A 152 -8.45 1.18 5.20
CA PRO A 152 -8.58 2.62 5.36
C PRO A 152 -7.60 3.39 4.45
N ARG A 153 -8.03 4.54 3.89
CA ARG A 153 -7.16 5.47 3.14
C ARG A 153 -6.83 6.71 3.96
N THR A 154 -7.80 7.24 4.68
CA THR A 154 -7.68 8.25 5.75
C THR A 154 -8.77 7.97 6.78
N LYS A 155 -8.80 8.72 7.88
CA LYS A 155 -10.02 8.80 8.70
C LYS A 155 -11.24 9.17 7.83
N GLY A 156 -12.35 8.46 8.03
CA GLY A 156 -13.60 8.63 7.29
C GLY A 156 -13.62 8.20 5.81
N LEU A 157 -12.53 7.62 5.27
CA LEU A 157 -12.44 7.23 3.86
C LEU A 157 -11.83 5.82 3.70
N LEU A 158 -12.61 4.91 3.11
CA LEU A 158 -12.22 3.51 2.90
C LEU A 158 -11.97 3.22 1.42
N MET A 159 -10.96 2.39 1.14
CA MET A 159 -10.77 1.72 -0.14
C MET A 159 -11.49 0.38 -0.11
N VAL A 160 -12.57 0.25 -0.87
CA VAL A 160 -13.35 -0.98 -1.01
C VAL A 160 -13.04 -1.58 -2.38
N ARG A 161 -12.31 -2.69 -2.43
CA ARG A 161 -12.04 -3.42 -3.68
C ARG A 161 -13.05 -4.51 -3.92
N CYS A 162 -13.37 -4.72 -5.19
CA CYS A 162 -14.25 -5.78 -5.67
C CYS A 162 -13.65 -6.50 -6.87
N SER A 163 -14.04 -7.76 -7.06
CA SER A 163 -13.67 -8.54 -8.25
C SER A 163 -14.22 -7.90 -9.54
N VAL A 164 -13.45 -7.91 -10.62
CA VAL A 164 -13.96 -7.47 -11.94
C VAL A 164 -14.88 -8.54 -12.56
N PRO A 165 -16.13 -8.22 -12.96
CA PRO A 165 -17.01 -9.15 -13.68
C PRO A 165 -16.40 -9.64 -15.00
N ASN A 166 -16.66 -10.89 -15.39
CA ASN A 166 -16.07 -11.47 -16.62
C ASN A 166 -16.37 -10.64 -17.88
N TRP A 167 -17.60 -10.14 -18.03
CA TRP A 167 -18.00 -9.28 -19.16
C TRP A 167 -17.24 -7.93 -19.22
N VAL A 168 -16.69 -7.44 -18.10
CA VAL A 168 -15.81 -6.26 -18.07
C VAL A 168 -14.41 -6.61 -18.59
N LYS A 169 -13.91 -7.82 -18.28
CA LYS A 169 -12.63 -8.34 -18.81
C LYS A 169 -12.70 -8.62 -20.31
N GLU A 170 -13.85 -9.12 -20.79
CA GLU A 170 -14.11 -9.45 -22.20
C GLU A 170 -14.35 -8.21 -23.08
N PHE A 171 -14.94 -7.15 -22.54
CA PHE A 171 -15.27 -5.93 -23.31
C PHE A 171 -14.73 -4.64 -22.66
N PRO A 172 -13.39 -4.46 -22.57
CA PRO A 172 -12.73 -3.32 -21.93
C PRO A 172 -12.87 -2.01 -22.73
N GLY A 173 -14.10 -1.48 -22.76
CA GLY A 173 -14.50 -0.32 -23.57
C GLY A 173 -16.02 -0.17 -23.74
N LYS A 174 -16.83 -1.18 -23.41
CA LYS A 174 -18.28 -0.99 -23.25
C LYS A 174 -18.55 -0.10 -22.03
N SER A 175 -19.66 0.63 -22.06
CA SER A 175 -19.94 1.73 -21.12
C SER A 175 -20.20 1.24 -19.69
N HIS A 176 -19.14 1.19 -18.87
CA HIS A 176 -19.25 1.06 -17.41
C HIS A 176 -19.76 2.41 -16.85
N LYS A 177 -21.08 2.59 -16.81
CA LYS A 177 -21.69 3.88 -16.46
C LYS A 177 -21.46 4.24 -15.00
N ASN A 178 -21.91 3.37 -14.08
CA ASN A 178 -21.73 3.51 -12.64
C ASN A 178 -21.25 2.17 -12.06
N VAL A 179 -20.52 2.25 -10.94
CA VAL A 179 -20.35 1.15 -9.98
C VAL A 179 -20.65 1.70 -8.59
N THR A 180 -21.42 0.96 -7.78
CA THR A 180 -21.77 1.35 -6.40
C THR A 180 -21.48 0.21 -5.44
N LEU A 181 -21.38 0.52 -4.15
CA LEU A 181 -21.43 -0.49 -3.08
C LEU A 181 -22.91 -0.81 -2.76
N GLY A 182 -23.20 -2.02 -2.28
CA GLY A 182 -24.54 -2.43 -1.84
C GLY A 182 -24.49 -3.58 -0.85
N ILE A 183 -25.62 -3.81 -0.17
CA ILE A 183 -25.80 -4.93 0.77
C ILE A 183 -26.34 -6.13 0.00
N ARG A 184 -25.68 -7.29 0.13
CA ARG A 184 -26.06 -8.55 -0.52
C ARG A 184 -27.49 -8.93 -0.12
N ASN A 185 -28.27 -9.42 -1.09
CA ASN A 185 -29.68 -9.80 -0.94
C ASN A 185 -30.61 -8.64 -0.49
N SER A 186 -30.21 -7.38 -0.68
CA SER A 186 -31.02 -6.20 -0.34
C SER A 186 -30.95 -5.14 -1.44
N ASP A 187 -32.05 -4.44 -1.73
CA ASP A 187 -32.06 -3.30 -2.66
C ASP A 187 -31.27 -2.08 -2.14
N ILE A 188 -30.83 -2.08 -0.87
CA ILE A 188 -30.01 -1.02 -0.28
C ILE A 188 -28.67 -0.90 -1.03
N GLY A 189 -28.53 0.18 -1.79
CA GLY A 189 -27.30 0.63 -2.43
C GLY A 189 -26.77 1.89 -1.79
N VAL A 190 -25.44 1.97 -1.66
CA VAL A 190 -24.73 3.17 -1.26
C VAL A 190 -24.81 4.20 -2.39
N GLN A 191 -25.19 5.44 -2.09
CA GLN A 191 -25.25 6.52 -3.08
C GLN A 191 -23.87 6.79 -3.68
N SER A 192 -23.79 7.20 -4.95
CA SER A 192 -22.52 7.59 -5.57
C SER A 192 -22.52 9.08 -5.87
N ALA A 193 -21.55 9.79 -5.30
CA ALA A 193 -21.24 11.18 -5.61
C ALA A 193 -20.23 11.31 -6.76
N ALA A 194 -19.63 10.20 -7.20
CA ALA A 194 -18.55 10.17 -8.18
C ALA A 194 -18.96 10.79 -9.53
N VAL A 195 -18.36 11.95 -9.86
CA VAL A 195 -18.84 12.82 -10.95
C VAL A 195 -18.28 12.41 -12.31
N TYR A 196 -18.53 11.17 -12.73
CA TYR A 196 -18.06 10.67 -14.02
C TYR A 196 -18.90 11.15 -15.19
N ASN A 197 -18.33 12.13 -15.90
CA ASN A 197 -18.69 12.49 -17.25
C ASN A 197 -17.46 12.23 -18.15
N PRO A 198 -17.15 10.96 -18.40
CA PRO A 198 -17.58 10.41 -19.69
C PRO A 198 -18.26 9.05 -19.55
N THR A 199 -18.49 8.36 -20.68
CA THR A 199 -19.20 7.07 -20.78
C THR A 199 -18.50 5.86 -20.12
N ARG A 200 -17.43 6.04 -19.34
CA ARG A 200 -16.60 4.98 -18.74
C ARG A 200 -15.90 5.50 -17.48
N LEU A 201 -15.80 4.65 -16.45
CA LEU A 201 -14.95 4.88 -15.28
C LEU A 201 -13.47 5.18 -15.63
N PRO A 202 -12.74 5.90 -14.76
CA PRO A 202 -11.29 5.97 -14.78
C PRO A 202 -10.63 4.59 -14.82
N SER A 203 -9.50 4.48 -15.52
CA SER A 203 -8.69 3.28 -15.59
C SER A 203 -7.28 3.57 -15.10
N TRP A 204 -6.68 2.61 -14.39
CA TRP A 204 -5.32 2.73 -13.88
C TRP A 204 -4.26 3.05 -14.94
N ASP A 205 -4.49 2.73 -16.22
CA ASP A 205 -3.53 3.06 -17.28
C ASP A 205 -3.35 4.58 -17.48
N TYR A 206 -4.31 5.43 -17.07
CA TYR A 206 -4.28 6.89 -17.28
C TYR A 206 -5.14 7.65 -16.25
N VAL A 207 -4.52 8.14 -15.17
CA VAL A 207 -5.21 8.77 -14.02
C VAL A 207 -4.28 9.65 -13.16
N VAL A 208 -4.79 10.77 -12.61
CA VAL A 208 -4.19 11.46 -11.46
C VAL A 208 -4.72 10.81 -10.18
N TYR A 209 -3.84 10.18 -9.40
CA TYR A 209 -4.24 9.24 -8.34
C TYR A 209 -3.84 9.67 -6.92
N GLU A 210 -2.93 10.64 -6.78
CA GLU A 210 -2.47 11.12 -5.47
C GLU A 210 -2.02 12.58 -5.56
N SER A 211 -2.10 13.32 -4.45
CA SER A 211 -1.53 14.67 -4.32
C SER A 211 -0.84 14.92 -2.99
N LEU A 212 0.15 15.80 -3.00
CA LEU A 212 0.70 16.45 -1.83
C LEU A 212 0.76 17.96 -2.05
N VAL A 213 0.55 18.74 -1.00
CA VAL A 213 0.87 20.17 -0.99
C VAL A 213 2.23 20.36 -0.35
N ASP A 214 3.18 20.91 -1.10
CA ASP A 214 4.52 21.27 -0.62
C ASP A 214 4.50 22.74 -0.14
N THR A 215 5.63 23.28 0.34
CA THR A 215 5.70 24.64 0.90
C THR A 215 5.19 25.72 -0.09
N ASP A 216 5.62 25.64 -1.34
CA ASP A 216 5.41 26.64 -2.41
C ASP A 216 4.38 26.22 -3.49
N SER A 217 3.91 24.98 -3.45
CA SER A 217 3.40 24.29 -4.65
C SER A 217 2.51 23.10 -4.32
N ILE A 218 1.96 22.45 -5.35
CA ILE A 218 1.17 21.22 -5.23
C ILE A 218 1.78 20.17 -6.17
N ILE A 219 1.94 18.95 -5.71
CA ILE A 219 2.57 17.86 -6.44
C ILE A 219 1.51 16.79 -6.71
N LEU A 220 1.25 16.52 -8.00
CA LEU A 220 0.31 15.51 -8.48
C LEU A 220 1.07 14.29 -8.98
N LEU A 221 0.62 13.09 -8.58
CA LEU A 221 1.14 11.82 -9.09
C LEU A 221 0.21 11.29 -10.17
N VAL A 222 0.74 11.08 -11.38
CA VAL A 222 -0.05 10.94 -12.62
C VAL A 222 0.39 9.71 -13.41
N LYS A 223 -0.41 8.66 -13.32
CA LYS A 223 -0.18 7.42 -14.04
C LYS A 223 -0.53 7.59 -15.53
N GLY A 224 0.36 7.14 -16.41
CA GLY A 224 0.14 7.11 -17.87
C GLY A 224 0.62 8.35 -18.64
N LEU A 225 1.16 9.36 -17.96
CA LEU A 225 1.55 10.63 -18.60
C LEU A 225 2.79 10.49 -19.51
N VAL A 226 3.70 9.56 -19.21
CA VAL A 226 5.00 9.41 -19.88
C VAL A 226 5.03 8.23 -20.85
N THR A 227 5.43 8.52 -22.09
CA THR A 227 5.79 7.49 -23.08
C THR A 227 7.24 7.01 -22.85
N ARG A 228 7.58 5.81 -23.35
CA ARG A 228 8.89 5.17 -23.09
C ARG A 228 10.13 5.96 -23.55
N SER A 229 9.99 7.07 -24.27
CA SER A 229 11.08 7.80 -24.94
C SER A 229 11.66 8.99 -24.16
N SER A 230 10.95 9.61 -23.21
CA SER A 230 11.48 10.71 -22.41
C SER A 230 10.99 10.66 -20.96
N LYS A 231 11.89 10.87 -20.00
CA LYS A 231 11.53 11.06 -18.58
C LYS A 231 11.10 12.48 -18.24
N ARG A 232 11.42 13.50 -19.05
CA ARG A 232 11.00 14.89 -18.81
C ARG A 232 9.99 15.33 -19.86
N ILE A 233 9.03 16.15 -19.43
CA ILE A 233 7.95 16.73 -20.24
C ILE A 233 8.19 18.24 -20.33
N ASP A 234 7.86 18.86 -21.45
CA ASP A 234 7.83 20.33 -21.55
C ASP A 234 6.70 20.87 -20.67
N VAL A 235 7.02 21.67 -19.66
CA VAL A 235 6.06 22.28 -18.75
C VAL A 235 5.05 23.20 -19.45
N LYS A 236 5.31 23.67 -20.68
CA LYS A 236 4.34 24.42 -21.50
C LYS A 236 3.30 23.52 -22.17
N SER A 237 3.59 22.23 -22.29
CA SER A 237 2.72 21.23 -22.95
C SER A 237 1.69 20.61 -22.00
N VAL A 238 1.74 20.97 -20.70
CA VAL A 238 0.85 20.51 -19.62
C VAL A 238 0.39 21.71 -18.79
N ARG A 239 -0.83 21.70 -18.25
CA ARG A 239 -1.34 22.70 -17.27
C ARG A 239 -2.05 22.00 -16.12
N CYS A 240 -2.03 22.56 -14.92
CA CYS A 240 -2.78 22.02 -13.78
C CYS A 240 -4.15 22.68 -13.67
N ILE A 241 -5.20 21.91 -13.37
CA ILE A 241 -6.59 22.36 -13.39
C ILE A 241 -7.37 21.96 -12.12
N PHE A 242 -8.33 22.81 -11.75
CA PHE A 242 -9.20 22.64 -10.58
C PHE A 242 -10.65 22.87 -11.01
N GLY A 243 -11.58 22.05 -10.53
CA GLY A 243 -13.02 22.30 -10.70
C GLY A 243 -13.92 21.27 -10.02
N GLU A 244 -15.15 21.66 -9.68
CA GLU A 244 -16.20 20.75 -9.17
C GLU A 244 -16.45 19.58 -10.13
N LYS A 245 -16.32 19.84 -11.43
CA LYS A 245 -16.43 18.86 -12.51
C LYS A 245 -15.33 19.14 -13.51
N LEU A 246 -14.48 18.16 -13.83
CA LEU A 246 -13.40 18.31 -14.82
C LEU A 246 -13.91 18.48 -16.27
N THR A 247 -15.23 18.42 -16.48
CA THR A 247 -15.92 18.76 -17.74
C THR A 247 -16.65 20.11 -17.70
N SER A 248 -16.46 20.90 -16.64
CA SER A 248 -16.99 22.26 -16.52
C SER A 248 -16.36 23.20 -17.54
N LYS A 249 -17.10 24.25 -17.95
CA LYS A 249 -16.52 25.41 -18.65
C LYS A 249 -15.73 26.33 -17.72
N HIS A 250 -16.02 26.26 -16.42
CA HIS A 250 -15.33 27.00 -15.37
C HIS A 250 -14.35 26.03 -14.71
N LEU A 251 -13.11 26.07 -15.20
CA LEU A 251 -11.95 25.44 -14.57
C LEU A 251 -10.99 26.57 -14.15
N TYR A 252 -10.42 26.46 -12.96
CA TYR A 252 -9.29 27.29 -12.58
C TYR A 252 -8.00 26.59 -13.01
N GLU A 253 -7.04 27.31 -13.60
CA GLU A 253 -5.77 26.75 -14.06
C GLU A 253 -4.57 27.36 -13.33
N THR A 254 -3.57 26.54 -12.98
CA THR A 254 -2.24 27.00 -12.52
C THR A 254 -1.11 26.43 -13.39
N ARG A 255 0.05 27.08 -13.38
CA ARG A 255 1.18 26.68 -14.22
C ARG A 255 1.89 25.45 -13.64
N VAL A 256 2.52 24.68 -14.53
CA VAL A 256 3.43 23.61 -14.16
C VAL A 256 4.83 24.19 -13.92
N ILE A 257 5.41 23.87 -12.77
CA ILE A 257 6.78 24.21 -12.37
C ILE A 257 7.75 23.12 -12.89
N THR A 258 7.42 21.84 -12.68
CA THR A 258 8.16 20.69 -13.23
C THR A 258 7.20 19.56 -13.63
N ALA A 259 7.54 18.81 -14.68
CA ALA A 259 6.82 17.59 -15.07
C ALA A 259 7.82 16.51 -15.50
N VAL A 260 8.02 15.52 -14.62
CA VAL A 260 9.10 14.53 -14.74
C VAL A 260 8.62 13.17 -14.23
N GLN A 261 8.84 12.13 -15.03
CA GLN A 261 8.25 10.80 -14.84
C GLN A 261 6.73 10.91 -14.65
N GLU A 262 6.19 10.30 -13.60
CA GLU A 262 4.76 10.34 -13.27
C GLU A 262 4.49 11.31 -12.12
N VAL A 263 5.28 12.40 -12.05
CA VAL A 263 5.22 13.47 -11.04
C VAL A 263 5.11 14.83 -11.73
N VAL A 264 4.14 15.65 -11.33
CA VAL A 264 3.93 17.02 -11.84
C VAL A 264 3.82 18.00 -10.68
N LYS A 265 4.74 18.96 -10.60
CA LYS A 265 4.74 20.07 -9.62
C LYS A 265 4.01 21.27 -10.24
N CYS A 266 2.91 21.68 -9.62
CA CYS A 266 2.05 22.80 -9.99
C CYS A 266 2.28 24.01 -9.07
N GLU A 267 2.02 25.21 -9.54
CA GLU A 267 1.85 26.38 -8.66
C GLU A 267 0.58 26.25 -7.80
N LYS A 268 0.64 26.72 -6.56
CA LYS A 268 -0.55 26.89 -5.70
C LYS A 268 -1.51 27.93 -6.29
N PRO A 269 -2.82 27.81 -6.07
CA PRO A 269 -3.73 28.94 -6.18
C PRO A 269 -3.29 30.10 -5.27
N PRO A 270 -3.57 31.36 -5.61
CA PRO A 270 -3.44 32.49 -4.69
C PRO A 270 -4.28 32.27 -3.42
N SER A 271 -3.76 32.64 -2.25
CA SER A 271 -4.38 32.31 -0.95
C SER A 271 -5.82 32.79 -0.74
N HIS A 272 -6.28 33.81 -1.47
CA HIS A 272 -7.68 34.25 -1.47
C HIS A 272 -8.64 33.34 -2.27
N LEU A 273 -8.11 32.32 -2.96
CA LEU A 273 -8.82 31.26 -3.69
C LEU A 273 -8.59 29.87 -3.08
N GLU A 274 -7.58 29.67 -2.22
CA GLU A 274 -7.24 28.34 -1.69
C GLU A 274 -8.44 27.69 -0.97
N GLU A 275 -9.13 28.44 -0.09
CA GLU A 275 -10.36 27.96 0.56
C GLU A 275 -11.54 27.77 -0.41
N LYS A 276 -11.63 28.59 -1.46
CA LYS A 276 -12.73 28.51 -2.46
C LYS A 276 -12.60 27.31 -3.40
N LEU A 277 -11.40 26.77 -3.53
CA LEU A 277 -11.10 25.60 -4.35
C LEU A 277 -11.05 24.31 -3.50
N ARG A 278 -11.22 24.40 -2.18
CA ARG A 278 -11.23 23.23 -1.28
C ARG A 278 -12.32 22.25 -1.74
N GLY A 279 -11.95 20.98 -1.89
CA GLY A 279 -12.85 19.93 -2.37
C GLY A 279 -13.16 19.96 -3.87
N TYR A 280 -12.53 20.83 -4.67
CA TYR A 280 -12.58 20.72 -6.14
C TYR A 280 -11.66 19.58 -6.60
N HIS A 281 -12.05 18.86 -7.66
CA HIS A 281 -11.16 17.87 -8.27
C HIS A 281 -9.94 18.58 -8.85
N MET A 282 -8.74 18.06 -8.55
CA MET A 282 -7.50 18.45 -9.21
C MET A 282 -7.18 17.49 -10.35
N SER A 283 -6.74 18.02 -11.49
CA SER A 283 -6.15 17.20 -12.55
C SER A 283 -5.12 18.02 -13.33
N ILE A 284 -4.62 17.46 -14.43
CA ILE A 284 -3.84 18.20 -15.43
C ILE A 284 -4.47 18.05 -16.82
N VAL A 285 -4.10 18.97 -17.72
CA VAL A 285 -4.40 18.92 -19.15
C VAL A 285 -3.10 18.71 -19.90
N ALA A 286 -2.92 17.55 -20.53
CA ALA A 286 -1.80 17.26 -21.40
C ALA A 286 -2.19 17.54 -22.86
N SER A 287 -1.41 18.34 -23.58
CA SER A 287 -1.75 18.79 -24.95
C SER A 287 -1.92 17.66 -25.98
N TRP A 288 -1.40 16.46 -25.72
CA TRP A 288 -1.53 15.28 -26.59
C TRP A 288 -2.62 14.27 -26.14
N LEU A 289 -3.26 14.46 -24.98
CA LEU A 289 -4.27 13.53 -24.43
C LEU A 289 -5.50 14.21 -23.79
N GLY A 290 -5.52 15.53 -23.68
CA GLY A 290 -6.59 16.30 -23.03
C GLY A 290 -6.50 16.25 -21.50
N VAL A 291 -7.67 16.33 -20.85
CA VAL A 291 -7.82 16.21 -19.39
C VAL A 291 -7.53 14.77 -18.96
N ILE A 292 -6.71 14.57 -17.91
CA ILE A 292 -6.63 13.25 -17.25
C ILE A 292 -7.89 13.04 -16.38
N PRO A 293 -8.48 11.83 -16.32
CA PRO A 293 -9.29 11.43 -15.18
C PRO A 293 -8.52 11.60 -13.87
N SER A 294 -9.23 11.85 -12.76
CA SER A 294 -8.62 12.06 -11.44
C SER A 294 -9.47 11.44 -10.33
N MET A 295 -8.79 11.01 -9.26
CA MET A 295 -9.37 10.61 -7.96
C MET A 295 -9.01 11.61 -6.84
N VAL A 296 -8.48 12.78 -7.22
CA VAL A 296 -7.78 13.71 -6.33
C VAL A 296 -8.57 14.99 -6.18
N TYR A 297 -8.64 15.48 -4.94
CA TYR A 297 -9.35 16.69 -4.54
C TYR A 297 -8.38 17.65 -3.86
N TYR A 298 -8.54 18.95 -4.08
CA TYR A 298 -7.67 19.94 -3.47
C TYR A 298 -8.02 20.13 -1.99
N ASN A 299 -7.01 20.06 -1.13
CA ASN A 299 -7.09 20.37 0.29
C ASN A 299 -5.90 21.28 0.66
N PRO A 300 -6.11 22.59 0.91
CA PRO A 300 -5.01 23.54 1.13
C PRO A 300 -4.25 23.28 2.43
N ASP A 301 -4.92 22.80 3.48
CA ASP A 301 -4.29 22.55 4.79
C ASP A 301 -3.21 21.46 4.68
N ASN A 302 -3.51 20.42 3.90
CA ASN A 302 -2.66 19.24 3.67
C ASN A 302 -2.00 18.67 4.95
N ASN A 303 -2.70 18.74 6.09
CA ASN A 303 -2.15 18.27 7.36
C ASN A 303 -1.69 16.82 7.24
N ALA A 304 -0.40 16.60 7.53
CA ALA A 304 0.16 15.27 7.69
C ALA A 304 -0.63 14.45 8.72
N ASP A 305 -1.34 15.09 9.65
CA ASP A 305 -2.23 14.52 10.65
C ASP A 305 -3.27 13.51 10.08
N TYR A 306 -3.81 13.75 8.88
CA TYR A 306 -4.74 12.81 8.23
C TYR A 306 -4.07 11.51 7.76
N PHE A 307 -2.74 11.53 7.62
CA PHE A 307 -1.91 10.34 7.49
C PHE A 307 -1.40 9.88 8.87
N MET A 308 -1.20 10.79 9.84
CA MET A 308 -0.79 10.44 11.21
C MET A 308 -1.75 9.44 11.85
N ASP A 309 -3.07 9.55 11.72
CA ASP A 309 -4.00 8.53 12.28
C ASP A 309 -3.70 7.11 11.74
N SER A 310 -3.39 6.96 10.44
CA SER A 310 -2.94 5.68 9.87
C SER A 310 -1.48 5.30 10.23
N PHE A 311 -0.69 6.27 10.66
CA PHE A 311 0.67 6.12 11.17
C PHE A 311 0.75 6.02 12.70
N ALA A 312 -0.39 6.11 13.40
CA ALA A 312 -0.51 6.18 14.86
C ALA A 312 -1.35 5.02 15.38
N ILE A 313 -1.03 3.80 14.92
CA ILE A 313 -1.42 2.56 15.61
C ILE A 313 -0.54 2.40 16.88
N THR A 314 -0.52 3.44 17.71
CA THR A 314 0.23 3.59 18.95
C THR A 314 -0.56 4.51 19.88
N SER A 315 -0.77 4.09 21.13
CA SER A 315 -1.46 4.81 22.21
C SER A 315 -2.99 5.03 22.10
N SER A 316 -3.77 3.97 21.84
CA SER A 316 -5.17 3.88 22.34
C SER A 316 -5.34 2.95 23.55
N PHE A 317 -4.24 2.43 24.12
CA PHE A 317 -4.26 1.74 25.41
C PHE A 317 -4.30 2.76 26.57
N LYS A 318 -5.50 2.99 27.12
CA LYS A 318 -5.59 3.37 28.53
C LYS A 318 -4.93 2.27 29.35
N ALA A 319 -3.93 2.61 30.16
CA ALA A 319 -3.33 1.67 31.09
C ALA A 319 -4.39 1.19 32.10
N LYS A 320 -4.91 -0.03 31.90
CA LYS A 320 -5.69 -0.72 32.92
C LYS A 320 -4.68 -1.25 33.94
N ALA A 321 -4.64 -0.63 35.11
CA ALA A 321 -3.76 -1.09 36.20
C ALA A 321 -4.10 -2.55 36.58
N PRO A 322 -3.11 -3.37 36.99
CA PRO A 322 -3.38 -4.71 37.49
C PRO A 322 -4.25 -4.67 38.75
N GLU A 323 -5.28 -5.52 38.79
CA GLU A 323 -6.02 -5.83 40.00
C GLU A 323 -5.28 -6.96 40.74
N ASP A 324 -4.26 -6.61 41.54
CA ASP A 324 -3.61 -7.56 42.46
C ASP A 324 -4.32 -7.57 43.82
N SER A 325 -4.79 -8.76 44.22
CA SER A 325 -5.56 -8.94 45.45
C SER A 325 -4.69 -9.45 46.60
N SER A 326 -4.32 -8.57 47.55
CA SER A 326 -3.78 -8.98 48.85
C SER A 326 -4.22 -8.05 49.98
N SER A 327 -4.68 -8.64 51.08
CA SER A 327 -5.26 -7.96 52.23
C SER A 327 -4.24 -7.54 53.29
N SER A 328 -4.40 -6.33 53.84
CA SER A 328 -4.20 -6.06 55.26
C SER A 328 -4.93 -4.78 55.67
N GLU A 329 -5.57 -4.80 56.83
CA GLU A 329 -6.19 -3.64 57.47
C GLU A 329 -5.12 -2.78 58.15
N ASP A 330 -5.27 -1.45 58.15
CA ASP A 330 -5.03 -0.61 59.34
C ASP A 330 -5.55 0.82 59.12
N GLU A 331 -6.04 1.46 60.19
CA GLU A 331 -6.61 2.81 60.15
C GLU A 331 -5.56 3.88 60.48
N SER A 332 -5.55 5.02 59.76
CA SER A 332 -5.81 6.36 60.35
C SER A 332 -5.47 7.55 59.45
N SER A 333 -6.29 8.60 59.56
CA SER A 333 -6.01 10.02 59.32
C SER A 333 -5.15 10.46 58.13
N SER A 334 -5.79 11.03 57.11
CA SER A 334 -5.86 12.51 56.97
C SER A 334 -6.71 12.95 55.77
N SER A 335 -7.57 13.95 55.96
CA SER A 335 -8.37 14.54 54.89
C SER A 335 -7.86 15.93 54.52
N SER A 336 -7.65 16.19 53.22
CA SER A 336 -7.78 17.52 52.62
C SER A 336 -7.91 17.40 51.10
N THR A 337 -9.12 17.55 50.58
CA THR A 337 -9.33 17.86 49.17
C THR A 337 -8.83 19.27 48.89
N ASN A 338 -8.23 19.51 47.72
CA ASN A 338 -7.97 20.86 47.27
C ASN A 338 -8.23 20.99 45.77
N SER A 339 -9.44 21.41 45.43
CA SER A 339 -9.81 21.81 44.07
C SER A 339 -9.41 23.27 43.88
N LEU A 340 -8.51 23.55 42.93
CA LEU A 340 -8.15 24.92 42.60
C LEU A 340 -9.13 25.49 41.58
N ILE A 341 -10.00 26.37 42.07
CA ILE A 341 -11.06 27.06 41.34
C ILE A 341 -10.46 28.24 40.56
N ILE A 342 -10.99 28.52 39.37
CA ILE A 342 -10.68 29.71 38.59
C ILE A 342 -11.18 30.95 39.35
N THR A 343 -10.25 31.78 39.84
CA THR A 343 -10.58 33.05 40.48
C THR A 343 -10.32 34.23 39.53
N ASN A 344 -11.40 34.90 39.13
CA ASN A 344 -11.32 36.21 38.51
C ASN A 344 -10.74 37.22 39.52
N LEU A 345 -9.74 37.98 39.13
CA LEU A 345 -9.36 39.20 39.84
C LEU A 345 -10.22 40.37 39.35
N LYS A 346 -10.59 41.26 40.27
CA LYS A 346 -11.39 42.46 39.99
C LYS A 346 -10.48 43.69 39.80
N ASP A 347 -11.01 44.67 39.06
CA ASP A 347 -10.50 46.03 39.09
C ASP A 347 -10.58 46.65 40.50
N GLU A 348 -9.55 47.39 40.87
CA GLU A 348 -9.71 48.66 41.59
C GLU A 348 -8.54 49.61 41.21
N SER A 349 -8.74 50.92 41.38
CA SER A 349 -8.05 51.93 40.57
C SER A 349 -6.73 52.49 41.15
N SER A 350 -5.74 52.79 40.30
CA SER A 350 -5.28 54.19 40.02
C SER A 350 -3.89 54.29 39.34
N SER A 351 -3.63 55.48 38.74
CA SER A 351 -2.35 56.04 38.27
C SER A 351 -1.50 55.35 37.17
N SER A 352 -1.16 56.17 36.17
CA SER A 352 0.12 56.28 35.44
C SER A 352 1.34 55.55 36.05
N ASP A 353 2.27 54.95 35.29
CA ASP A 353 2.75 55.28 33.93
C ASP A 353 3.02 54.04 33.04
N SER A 354 3.17 54.25 31.73
CA SER A 354 3.38 53.19 30.72
C SER A 354 4.84 53.06 30.26
N GLU A 355 5.59 52.15 30.88
CA GLU A 355 6.81 51.58 30.27
C GLU A 355 6.43 50.65 29.09
N PRO A 356 7.15 50.68 27.95
CA PRO A 356 6.82 49.85 26.79
C PRO A 356 7.21 48.38 27.02
N PHE A 357 6.23 47.48 26.96
CA PHE A 357 6.47 46.04 26.97
C PHE A 357 7.33 45.62 25.76
N ASP A 358 8.49 45.01 26.03
CA ASP A 358 9.45 44.60 25.01
C ASP A 358 8.93 43.39 24.20
N LEU A 359 8.41 43.69 23.00
CA LEU A 359 7.86 42.70 22.07
C LEU A 359 8.93 41.89 21.31
N THR A 360 10.22 42.00 21.66
CA THR A 360 11.29 41.20 21.02
C THR A 360 11.41 39.77 21.56
N SER A 361 10.88 39.47 22.75
CA SER A 361 11.06 38.17 23.42
C SER A 361 10.20 37.02 22.86
N LEU A 362 9.38 37.27 21.83
CA LEU A 362 8.57 36.24 21.14
C LEU A 362 9.24 35.69 19.85
N THR A 363 10.55 35.89 19.68
CA THR A 363 11.29 35.31 18.56
C THR A 363 11.49 33.79 18.71
N SER A 364 10.83 33.03 17.83
CA SER A 364 11.17 31.63 17.49
C SER A 364 11.12 30.61 18.63
N LEU A 365 9.94 30.01 18.83
CA LEU A 365 9.88 28.58 19.14
C LEU A 365 10.54 27.82 17.98
N ALA A 366 11.81 27.45 18.14
CA ALA A 366 12.55 26.72 17.12
C ALA A 366 11.87 25.36 16.85
N ALA A 367 11.72 25.01 15.57
CA ALA A 367 11.19 23.70 15.19
C ALA A 367 12.04 22.58 15.80
N PRO A 368 11.43 21.45 16.23
CA PRO A 368 12.15 20.36 16.86
C PRO A 368 13.27 19.83 15.94
N PRO A 369 14.43 19.44 16.49
CA PRO A 369 15.57 19.01 15.69
C PRO A 369 15.21 17.78 14.85
N LYS A 370 15.47 17.86 13.54
CA LYS A 370 15.18 16.78 12.58
C LYS A 370 15.99 15.54 12.95
N ARG A 371 15.36 14.36 12.86
CA ARG A 371 16.01 13.06 13.06
C ARG A 371 17.13 12.90 12.04
N LYS A 372 18.26 12.33 12.45
CA LYS A 372 19.46 12.33 11.61
C LYS A 372 19.33 11.35 10.45
N LEU A 373 18.84 10.14 10.73
CA LEU A 373 18.61 9.11 9.73
C LEU A 373 17.22 8.47 9.90
N CYS A 374 16.46 8.47 8.82
CA CYS A 374 15.19 7.77 8.68
C CYS A 374 15.29 6.72 7.56
N ALA A 375 14.30 5.84 7.45
CA ALA A 375 14.22 4.85 6.37
C ALA A 375 12.91 4.98 5.61
N CYS A 376 12.95 4.73 4.30
CA CYS A 376 11.77 4.69 3.45
C CYS A 376 11.78 3.46 2.54
N THR A 377 10.72 2.67 2.60
CA THR A 377 10.62 1.39 1.90
C THR A 377 9.20 1.11 1.41
N MET A 378 9.06 0.14 0.50
CA MET A 378 7.75 -0.33 0.01
C MET A 378 7.67 -1.86 0.14
N VAL A 379 6.58 -2.34 0.71
CA VAL A 379 6.34 -3.78 0.95
C VAL A 379 5.07 -4.27 0.26
N TRP A 380 5.03 -5.57 -0.02
CA TRP A 380 3.81 -6.30 -0.31
C TRP A 380 4.01 -7.76 0.13
N ASN A 381 3.20 -8.22 1.08
CA ASN A 381 3.29 -9.55 1.71
C ASN A 381 4.72 -9.87 2.18
N LYS A 382 5.20 -9.10 3.17
CA LYS A 382 6.56 -9.14 3.73
C LYS A 382 6.64 -8.96 5.26
N ALA A 383 5.53 -9.07 5.99
CA ALA A 383 5.45 -8.86 7.45
C ALA A 383 6.56 -9.62 8.22
N GLN A 384 6.80 -10.90 7.89
CA GLN A 384 7.82 -11.76 8.51
C GLN A 384 9.27 -11.21 8.47
N PHE A 385 9.58 -10.22 7.62
CA PHE A 385 10.91 -9.60 7.54
C PHE A 385 11.01 -8.26 8.29
N ILE A 386 9.88 -7.62 8.61
CA ILE A 386 9.87 -6.25 9.14
C ILE A 386 10.52 -6.19 10.53
N LYS A 387 10.26 -7.19 11.39
CA LYS A 387 10.78 -7.26 12.76
C LYS A 387 12.32 -7.35 12.80
N GLU A 388 12.91 -8.26 12.03
CA GLU A 388 14.37 -8.37 11.87
C GLU A 388 14.96 -7.07 11.28
N TRP A 389 14.38 -6.57 10.19
CA TRP A 389 14.89 -5.40 9.46
C TRP A 389 14.82 -4.10 10.28
N VAL A 390 13.76 -3.88 11.06
CA VAL A 390 13.62 -2.71 11.95
C VAL A 390 14.59 -2.79 13.13
N LEU A 391 14.66 -3.92 13.84
CA LEU A 391 15.56 -4.04 15.00
C LEU A 391 17.03 -3.85 14.58
N TYR A 392 17.42 -4.48 13.46
CA TYR A 392 18.73 -4.34 12.85
C TYR A 392 19.07 -2.88 12.50
N HIS A 393 18.22 -2.19 11.74
CA HIS A 393 18.52 -0.82 11.29
C HIS A 393 18.39 0.22 12.40
N SER A 394 17.58 -0.03 13.45
CA SER A 394 17.46 0.84 14.61
C SER A 394 18.73 0.83 15.46
N PHE A 395 19.32 -0.36 15.68
CA PHE A 395 20.67 -0.49 16.27
C PHE A 395 21.71 0.35 15.49
N PHE A 396 21.62 0.33 14.16
CA PHE A 396 22.52 1.09 13.30
C PHE A 396 22.22 2.59 13.18
N GLY A 397 21.13 3.07 13.78
CA GLY A 397 20.81 4.49 13.93
C GLY A 397 19.65 5.00 13.09
N VAL A 398 18.78 4.15 12.56
CA VAL A 398 17.52 4.62 11.96
C VAL A 398 16.53 5.00 13.08
N GLU A 399 16.02 6.23 13.05
CA GLU A 399 15.22 6.83 14.13
C GLU A 399 13.72 6.94 13.81
N ARG A 400 13.31 6.65 12.56
CA ARG A 400 11.92 6.66 12.05
C ARG A 400 11.80 5.89 10.73
N TYR A 401 10.67 5.22 10.52
CA TYR A 401 10.42 4.39 9.34
C TYR A 401 9.15 4.79 8.59
N PHE A 402 9.27 5.06 7.29
CA PHE A 402 8.15 5.27 6.38
C PHE A 402 7.93 4.00 5.54
N LEU A 403 6.86 3.27 5.84
CA LEU A 403 6.55 1.95 5.31
C LEU A 403 5.35 2.05 4.35
N TYR A 404 5.61 2.04 3.05
CA TYR A 404 4.56 2.05 2.03
C TYR A 404 4.06 0.62 1.82
N ASP A 405 2.97 0.28 2.50
CA ASP A 405 2.27 -0.99 2.35
C ASP A 405 1.50 -0.99 1.02
N ASN A 406 2.06 -1.65 0.00
CA ASN A 406 1.43 -1.80 -1.31
C ASN A 406 0.32 -2.86 -1.27
N ASP A 407 -0.65 -2.68 -0.38
CA ASP A 407 -1.84 -3.51 -0.21
C ASP A 407 -1.51 -4.97 0.13
N SER A 408 -0.88 -5.18 1.29
CA SER A 408 -0.54 -6.49 1.82
C SER A 408 -1.74 -7.19 2.48
N ASP A 409 -1.67 -8.51 2.46
CA ASP A 409 -2.70 -9.44 2.94
C ASP A 409 -2.12 -10.48 3.92
N ASP A 410 -1.03 -10.10 4.59
CA ASP A 410 -0.40 -10.80 5.71
C ASP A 410 -0.60 -10.02 7.02
N ASN A 411 -0.03 -10.50 8.13
CA ASN A 411 -0.16 -9.90 9.47
C ASN A 411 0.68 -8.62 9.69
N ILE A 412 0.84 -7.79 8.65
CA ILE A 412 1.57 -6.52 8.71
C ILE A 412 1.01 -5.51 9.73
N GLU A 413 -0.29 -5.58 10.06
CA GLU A 413 -0.94 -4.75 11.09
C GLU A 413 -0.36 -5.09 12.47
N GLU A 414 -0.47 -6.36 12.88
CA GLU A 414 0.11 -6.95 14.10
C GLU A 414 1.64 -6.77 14.20
N VAL A 415 2.39 -7.02 13.13
CA VAL A 415 3.86 -6.87 13.16
C VAL A 415 4.28 -5.41 13.36
N VAL A 416 3.56 -4.44 12.77
CA VAL A 416 3.84 -3.02 13.01
C VAL A 416 3.44 -2.59 14.43
N GLU A 417 2.32 -3.09 14.95
CA GLU A 417 1.90 -2.88 16.34
C GLU A 417 2.94 -3.43 17.34
N SER A 418 3.50 -4.62 17.09
CA SER A 418 4.56 -5.23 17.91
C SER A 418 5.86 -4.39 17.98
N LEU A 419 6.01 -3.42 17.06
CA LEU A 419 7.17 -2.55 16.93
C LEU A 419 6.87 -1.08 17.30
N ALA A 420 5.77 -0.82 18.02
CA ALA A 420 5.31 0.52 18.43
C ALA A 420 6.41 1.46 18.98
N SER A 421 7.44 0.92 19.64
CA SER A 421 8.58 1.67 20.18
C SER A 421 9.56 2.24 19.14
N HIS A 422 9.42 1.92 17.85
CA HIS A 422 10.42 2.21 16.79
C HIS A 422 10.03 3.35 15.82
N ASN A 423 9.05 4.20 16.16
CA ASN A 423 8.60 5.32 15.31
C ASN A 423 8.23 4.89 13.87
N ILE A 424 7.52 3.77 13.72
CA ILE A 424 7.08 3.26 12.42
C ILE A 424 5.82 4.00 11.94
N SER A 425 5.73 4.22 10.63
CA SER A 425 4.62 4.89 9.98
C SER A 425 4.25 4.11 8.71
N ARG A 426 3.22 3.25 8.82
CA ARG A 426 2.63 2.44 7.74
C ARG A 426 1.59 3.22 6.93
N MET A 427 1.84 3.42 5.62
CA MET A 427 0.88 4.02 4.69
C MET A 427 0.30 2.95 3.78
N ILE A 428 -1.04 2.81 3.74
CA ILE A 428 -1.69 1.99 2.71
C ILE A 428 -1.54 2.70 1.36
N TRP A 429 -0.79 2.09 0.46
CA TRP A 429 -0.42 2.62 -0.84
C TRP A 429 -0.98 1.72 -1.96
N PRO A 430 -2.27 1.83 -2.33
CA PRO A 430 -2.96 0.87 -3.19
C PRO A 430 -2.44 0.83 -4.64
N TRP A 431 -1.61 1.82 -5.01
CA TRP A 431 -1.21 2.17 -6.36
C TRP A 431 -0.21 1.18 -6.96
N ILE A 432 -0.63 0.33 -7.91
CA ILE A 432 0.25 -0.73 -8.46
C ILE A 432 1.33 -0.18 -9.39
N LYS A 433 2.58 -0.66 -9.23
CA LYS A 433 3.76 -0.27 -10.03
C LYS A 433 4.08 1.24 -9.93
N THR A 434 4.28 1.74 -8.70
CA THR A 434 4.49 3.17 -8.38
C THR A 434 5.62 3.46 -7.38
N GLN A 435 6.53 2.52 -7.11
CA GLN A 435 7.58 2.66 -6.08
C GLN A 435 8.42 3.96 -6.24
N GLN A 436 8.73 4.38 -7.47
CA GLN A 436 9.39 5.67 -7.76
C GLN A 436 8.59 6.88 -7.24
N ALA A 437 7.27 6.85 -7.39
CA ALA A 437 6.38 7.94 -6.98
C ALA A 437 6.15 7.91 -5.46
N ALA A 438 6.07 6.72 -4.84
CA ALA A 438 6.03 6.55 -3.39
C ALA A 438 7.30 7.11 -2.71
N PHE A 439 8.49 6.86 -3.26
CA PHE A 439 9.73 7.44 -2.75
C PHE A 439 9.79 8.97 -2.94
N SER A 440 9.16 9.50 -3.99
CA SER A 440 9.01 10.96 -4.18
C SER A 440 8.07 11.57 -3.13
N HIS A 441 6.91 10.94 -2.91
CA HIS A 441 5.94 11.27 -1.85
C HIS A 441 6.61 11.25 -0.46
N CYS A 442 7.38 10.22 -0.18
CA CYS A 442 8.17 10.05 1.04
C CYS A 442 9.22 11.15 1.24
N THR A 443 9.91 11.57 0.17
CA THR A 443 10.92 12.63 0.19
C THR A 443 10.35 13.99 0.59
N ILE A 444 9.08 14.24 0.26
CA ILE A 444 8.36 15.46 0.66
C ILE A 444 7.95 15.37 2.12
N LEU A 445 7.22 14.32 2.53
CA LEU A 445 6.74 14.16 3.91
C LEU A 445 7.88 14.09 4.94
N ALA A 446 8.95 13.36 4.64
CA ALA A 446 10.09 13.23 5.55
C ALA A 446 10.93 14.51 5.68
N ARG A 447 10.74 15.51 4.79
CA ARG A 447 11.59 16.71 4.74
C ARG A 447 11.60 17.51 6.04
N GLU A 448 10.47 17.53 6.76
CA GLU A 448 10.36 18.26 8.03
C GLU A 448 10.75 17.43 9.26
N GLU A 449 10.81 16.11 9.15
CA GLU A 449 11.13 15.21 10.26
C GLU A 449 12.55 14.63 10.24
N CYS A 450 13.23 14.65 9.09
CA CYS A 450 14.45 13.89 8.83
C CYS A 450 15.48 14.70 8.04
N GLU A 451 16.78 14.54 8.33
CA GLU A 451 17.86 15.09 7.50
C GLU A 451 18.24 14.14 6.36
N TRP A 452 18.43 12.86 6.67
CA TRP A 452 18.77 11.80 5.71
C TRP A 452 17.73 10.68 5.69
N VAL A 453 17.50 10.10 4.51
CA VAL A 453 16.65 8.92 4.33
C VAL A 453 17.41 7.81 3.60
N MET A 454 17.37 6.58 4.13
CA MET A 454 17.80 5.38 3.41
C MET A 454 16.66 4.80 2.56
N PHE A 455 16.95 4.50 1.29
CA PHE A 455 16.00 3.93 0.32
C PHE A 455 16.39 2.48 -0.01
N VAL A 456 16.11 1.57 0.92
CA VAL A 456 16.40 0.13 0.85
C VAL A 456 15.11 -0.70 0.98
N ASP A 457 15.06 -1.85 0.33
CA ASP A 457 13.94 -2.80 0.43
C ASP A 457 14.09 -3.66 1.71
N VAL A 458 13.04 -4.35 2.17
CA VAL A 458 13.09 -5.06 3.47
C VAL A 458 13.87 -6.38 3.44
N ASP A 459 14.19 -6.92 2.27
CA ASP A 459 15.14 -8.01 2.09
C ASP A 459 16.59 -7.51 1.95
N GLU A 460 16.91 -6.30 2.44
CA GLU A 460 18.23 -5.66 2.29
C GLU A 460 18.77 -4.97 3.55
N TYR A 461 20.03 -5.24 3.85
CA TYR A 461 20.68 -4.91 5.12
C TYR A 461 22.00 -4.16 4.88
N ILE A 462 22.10 -2.92 5.38
CA ILE A 462 23.33 -2.13 5.27
C ILE A 462 24.38 -2.68 6.24
N TYR A 463 25.57 -3.04 5.75
CA TYR A 463 26.67 -3.59 6.56
C TYR A 463 27.96 -2.78 6.38
N PRO A 464 28.21 -1.78 7.26
CA PRO A 464 29.33 -0.83 7.17
C PRO A 464 30.60 -1.37 7.87
N MET A 465 31.10 -2.50 7.36
CA MET A 465 32.19 -3.32 7.93
C MET A 465 33.36 -2.54 8.55
N TYR A 466 33.87 -1.50 7.89
CA TYR A 466 35.04 -0.75 8.36
C TYR A 466 34.78 0.01 9.67
N TYR A 467 33.54 0.44 9.91
CA TYR A 467 33.16 1.19 11.11
C TYR A 467 32.76 0.29 12.30
N LEU A 468 32.77 -1.04 12.08
CA LEU A 468 32.54 -2.11 13.05
C LEU A 468 33.81 -2.95 13.30
N ALA A 469 34.94 -2.54 12.72
CA ALA A 469 36.24 -3.13 12.99
C ALA A 469 36.79 -2.56 14.32
N PRO A 470 37.21 -3.39 15.28
CA PRO A 470 37.65 -2.91 16.59
C PRO A 470 38.98 -2.16 16.46
N THR A 471 38.98 -0.85 16.74
CA THR A 471 40.14 0.01 16.55
C THR A 471 41.28 -0.24 17.54
N SER A 472 40.99 -0.81 18.72
CA SER A 472 41.98 -1.00 19.79
C SER A 472 41.57 -2.01 20.88
N GLY A 473 41.32 -3.27 20.49
CA GLY A 473 41.28 -4.44 21.39
C GLY A 473 40.06 -4.60 22.33
N ASN A 474 39.56 -3.50 22.93
CA ASN A 474 38.40 -3.53 23.81
C ASN A 474 37.09 -3.47 23.02
N TRP A 475 36.35 -4.57 23.00
CA TRP A 475 34.95 -4.60 22.59
C TRP A 475 34.07 -4.03 23.72
N THR A 476 33.49 -2.85 23.52
CA THR A 476 32.39 -2.35 24.37
C THR A 476 31.09 -2.38 23.55
N SER A 477 30.05 -3.02 24.06
CA SER A 477 28.79 -3.25 23.34
C SER A 477 28.14 -1.96 22.81
N ASN A 478 28.22 -0.88 23.57
CA ASN A 478 27.66 0.42 23.18
C ASN A 478 28.46 1.14 22.06
N SER A 479 29.65 0.67 21.68
CA SER A 479 30.48 1.33 20.67
C SER A 479 30.01 1.12 19.22
N ASP A 480 29.26 0.06 18.92
CA ASP A 480 28.76 -0.22 17.56
C ASP A 480 27.39 0.42 17.25
N ALA A 481 26.69 0.93 18.27
CA ALA A 481 25.40 1.58 18.12
C ALA A 481 25.47 2.86 17.27
N ARG A 482 24.41 3.15 16.51
CA ARG A 482 24.25 4.34 15.65
C ARG A 482 25.37 4.51 14.60
N VAL A 483 26.01 3.43 14.16
CA VAL A 483 27.18 3.50 13.27
C VAL A 483 26.93 4.28 11.97
N LEU A 484 25.71 4.26 11.42
CA LEU A 484 25.40 4.96 10.17
C LEU A 484 25.44 6.48 10.33
N HIS A 485 25.23 7.00 11.55
CA HIS A 485 25.50 8.41 11.85
C HIS A 485 27.00 8.71 11.66
N ARG A 486 27.90 7.85 12.18
CA ARG A 486 29.35 8.00 12.00
C ARG A 486 29.79 7.88 10.53
N VAL A 487 29.11 7.05 9.73
CA VAL A 487 29.32 6.98 8.28
C VAL A 487 28.93 8.31 7.63
N ILE A 488 27.72 8.81 7.90
CA ILE A 488 27.20 10.08 7.37
C ILE A 488 28.12 11.26 7.74
N ASP A 489 28.54 11.35 9.00
CA ASP A 489 29.44 12.39 9.49
C ASP A 489 30.80 12.34 8.80
N ARG A 490 31.46 11.18 8.85
CA ARG A 490 32.83 11.03 8.32
C ARG A 490 32.92 11.24 6.83
N GLU A 491 31.88 10.88 6.09
CA GLU A 491 31.83 11.14 4.65
C GLU A 491 31.42 12.58 4.32
N SER A 492 30.62 13.24 5.18
CA SER A 492 30.31 14.67 5.03
C SER A 492 31.53 15.55 5.30
N GLU A 493 32.35 15.21 6.31
CA GLU A 493 33.67 15.82 6.55
C GLU A 493 34.56 15.74 5.31
N LYS A 494 34.67 14.56 4.70
CA LYS A 494 35.47 14.34 3.48
C LYS A 494 34.95 15.14 2.28
N ALA A 495 33.64 15.24 2.10
CA ALA A 495 33.05 16.05 1.03
C ALA A 495 33.38 17.54 1.23
N ALA A 496 33.23 18.04 2.46
CA ALA A 496 33.53 19.44 2.81
C ALA A 496 35.02 19.77 2.62
N LEU A 497 35.94 18.87 2.98
CA LEU A 497 37.38 19.01 2.71
C LEU A 497 37.71 19.05 1.22
N ASN A 498 36.89 18.41 0.38
CA ASN A 498 36.96 18.48 -1.08
C ASN A 498 36.12 19.63 -1.69
N GLY A 499 35.68 20.60 -0.87
CA GLY A 499 34.99 21.81 -1.32
C GLY A 499 33.55 21.63 -1.78
N GLY A 500 32.85 20.57 -1.36
CA GLY A 500 31.46 20.32 -1.74
C GLY A 500 30.58 19.76 -0.63
N ASN A 501 29.26 19.76 -0.85
CA ASN A 501 28.30 19.24 0.12
C ASN A 501 27.98 17.77 -0.19
N LEU A 502 27.97 16.89 0.82
CA LEU A 502 27.50 15.53 0.61
C LEU A 502 25.97 15.51 0.46
N GLY A 503 25.46 14.87 -0.61
CA GLY A 503 24.03 14.71 -0.86
C GLY A 503 23.56 13.26 -0.93
N SER A 504 24.44 12.30 -1.28
CA SER A 504 24.11 10.87 -1.20
C SER A 504 25.32 9.97 -1.00
N ILE A 505 25.12 8.90 -0.23
CA ILE A 505 26.06 7.80 -0.01
C ILE A 505 25.50 6.53 -0.65
N GLN A 506 26.19 6.00 -1.65
CA GLN A 506 25.82 4.75 -2.34
C GLN A 506 26.61 3.54 -1.83
N PHE A 507 25.92 2.40 -1.72
CA PHE A 507 26.46 1.12 -1.24
C PHE A 507 26.26 0.05 -2.32
N ASP A 508 27.33 -0.66 -2.72
CA ASP A 508 27.23 -1.82 -3.63
C ASP A 508 26.42 -2.96 -2.99
N CYS A 509 25.51 -3.59 -3.74
CA CYS A 509 24.67 -4.68 -3.22
C CYS A 509 25.23 -6.07 -3.57
N HIS A 510 25.45 -6.92 -2.57
CA HIS A 510 25.73 -8.33 -2.75
C HIS A 510 24.43 -9.15 -2.67
N ASN A 511 24.13 -9.92 -3.73
CA ASN A 511 22.93 -10.75 -3.81
C ASN A 511 23.17 -12.13 -3.18
N PHE A 512 22.42 -12.46 -2.13
CA PHE A 512 22.42 -13.76 -1.43
C PHE A 512 21.40 -14.74 -2.03
N GLY A 513 21.69 -16.03 -1.88
CA GLY A 513 20.89 -17.16 -2.35
C GLY A 513 20.35 -18.05 -1.21
N PRO A 514 19.59 -19.13 -1.55
CA PRO A 514 18.86 -19.91 -0.55
C PRO A 514 19.74 -20.67 0.44
N SER A 515 21.04 -20.80 0.16
CA SER A 515 22.03 -21.33 1.11
C SER A 515 21.78 -22.78 1.56
N GLY A 516 21.13 -23.58 0.71
CA GLY A 516 20.71 -24.94 1.03
C GLY A 516 19.30 -25.05 1.65
N LEU A 517 18.64 -23.93 1.97
CA LEU A 517 17.33 -23.89 2.60
C LEU A 517 16.19 -23.92 1.58
N ASP A 518 15.17 -24.74 1.86
CA ASP A 518 13.94 -24.88 1.07
C ASP A 518 12.76 -24.04 1.61
N HIS A 519 12.87 -23.56 2.86
CA HIS A 519 11.94 -22.66 3.57
C HIS A 519 12.65 -21.41 4.11
N SER A 520 11.88 -20.39 4.55
CA SER A 520 12.45 -19.20 5.21
C SER A 520 13.04 -19.54 6.58
N PRO A 521 14.28 -19.10 6.92
CA PRO A 521 14.91 -19.40 8.21
C PRO A 521 14.22 -18.69 9.38
N GLU A 522 13.91 -19.44 10.44
CA GLU A 522 13.30 -18.94 11.69
C GLU A 522 14.15 -17.85 12.37
N GLN A 523 15.48 -18.03 12.37
CA GLN A 523 16.44 -17.08 12.93
C GLN A 523 16.63 -15.79 12.09
N GLY A 524 15.88 -15.63 11.00
CA GLY A 524 15.98 -14.46 10.12
C GLY A 524 16.95 -14.62 8.95
N VAL A 525 16.80 -13.75 7.95
CA VAL A 525 17.51 -13.81 6.67
C VAL A 525 19.00 -13.54 6.82
N THR A 526 19.39 -12.69 7.78
CA THR A 526 20.79 -12.35 8.04
C THR A 526 21.60 -13.50 8.63
N VAL A 527 20.93 -14.50 9.21
CA VAL A 527 21.55 -15.68 9.82
C VAL A 527 21.49 -16.90 8.93
N GLY A 528 20.32 -17.21 8.36
CA GLY A 528 20.12 -18.41 7.55
C GLY A 528 20.76 -18.34 6.16
N TYR A 529 20.78 -17.16 5.52
CA TYR A 529 21.32 -17.02 4.16
C TYR A 529 22.77 -16.52 4.16
N THR A 530 23.73 -17.42 3.93
CA THR A 530 25.18 -17.14 3.90
C THR A 530 25.82 -17.34 2.52
N CYS A 531 25.18 -18.04 1.59
CA CYS A 531 25.63 -18.17 0.21
C CYS A 531 25.33 -16.90 -0.60
N ARG A 532 26.29 -16.43 -1.41
CA ARG A 532 26.06 -15.30 -2.32
C ARG A 532 26.83 -15.35 -3.63
N LEU A 533 26.44 -14.46 -4.55
CA LEU A 533 27.20 -14.13 -5.74
C LEU A 533 28.47 -13.31 -5.39
N ARG A 534 29.54 -13.54 -6.16
CA ARG A 534 30.85 -12.92 -5.99
C ARG A 534 30.84 -11.45 -6.37
N MET A 535 30.28 -11.15 -7.54
CA MET A 535 30.14 -9.79 -8.04
C MET A 535 28.87 -9.13 -7.47
N PRO A 536 28.94 -7.89 -6.96
CA PRO A 536 27.75 -7.15 -6.58
C PRO A 536 26.97 -6.68 -7.81
N GLU A 537 25.68 -6.43 -7.64
CA GLU A 537 24.81 -5.84 -8.67
C GLU A 537 24.02 -4.67 -8.10
N ARG A 538 23.95 -3.55 -8.84
CA ARG A 538 23.23 -2.33 -8.42
C ARG A 538 23.86 -1.68 -7.18
N HIS A 539 23.17 -0.68 -6.64
CA HIS A 539 23.45 -0.03 -5.37
C HIS A 539 22.16 0.43 -4.72
N LYS A 540 22.21 0.70 -3.41
CA LYS A 540 21.21 1.50 -2.70
C LYS A 540 21.83 2.79 -2.18
N SER A 541 21.01 3.71 -1.71
CA SER A 541 21.45 5.05 -1.27
C SER A 541 20.88 5.44 0.09
N ILE A 542 21.73 6.08 0.90
CA ILE A 542 21.28 7.09 1.88
C ILE A 542 21.33 8.45 1.16
N VAL A 543 20.31 9.29 1.32
CA VAL A 543 20.14 10.57 0.60
C VAL A 543 19.78 11.68 1.58
N ARG A 544 20.43 12.84 1.46
CA ARG A 544 20.13 14.03 2.25
C ARG A 544 18.94 14.75 1.63
N LEU A 545 17.86 14.99 2.38
CA LEU A 545 16.62 15.50 1.79
C LEU A 545 16.77 16.92 1.22
N ALA A 546 17.58 17.76 1.86
CA ALA A 546 17.93 19.11 1.37
C ALA A 546 18.70 19.11 0.03
N ALA A 547 19.31 17.98 -0.35
CA ALA A 547 20.08 17.83 -1.58
C ALA A 547 19.24 17.37 -2.78
N VAL A 548 18.01 16.91 -2.58
CA VAL A 548 17.18 16.36 -3.67
C VAL A 548 16.70 17.46 -4.62
N ASN A 549 16.75 17.20 -5.92
CA ASN A 549 16.28 18.11 -6.96
C ASN A 549 14.76 18.30 -6.92
N ASP A 550 14.27 19.52 -7.19
CA ASP A 550 12.84 19.89 -7.11
C ASP A 550 11.95 19.22 -8.18
N SER A 551 12.55 18.50 -9.13
CA SER A 551 11.83 17.61 -10.05
C SER A 551 11.56 16.20 -9.48
N LEU A 552 12.13 15.86 -8.33
CA LEU A 552 12.02 14.55 -7.64
C LEU A 552 12.39 13.32 -8.51
N LEU A 553 13.09 13.55 -9.63
CA LEU A 553 13.54 12.52 -10.56
C LEU A 553 14.34 11.44 -9.81
N ASN A 554 13.90 10.19 -9.89
CA ASN A 554 14.60 9.09 -9.23
C ASN A 554 14.63 7.81 -10.08
N VAL A 555 15.54 6.92 -9.68
CA VAL A 555 15.65 5.56 -10.22
C VAL A 555 15.61 4.58 -9.05
N LEU A 556 14.53 4.67 -8.26
CA LEU A 556 14.34 3.99 -6.99
C LEU A 556 15.36 4.43 -5.93
N HIS A 557 16.54 3.81 -5.92
CA HIS A 557 17.51 3.91 -4.83
C HIS A 557 18.61 4.93 -5.14
N HIS A 558 18.20 6.07 -5.69
CA HIS A 558 18.91 7.35 -5.75
C HIS A 558 18.03 8.37 -6.49
N PHE A 559 18.22 9.65 -6.13
CA PHE A 559 17.57 10.80 -6.74
C PHE A 559 18.56 11.61 -7.59
N GLU A 560 18.03 12.41 -8.51
CA GLU A 560 18.73 13.59 -9.01
C GLU A 560 18.93 14.59 -7.86
N LEU A 561 20.13 15.17 -7.77
CA LEU A 561 20.46 16.14 -6.75
C LEU A 561 20.44 17.58 -7.30
N ARG A 562 20.42 18.55 -6.39
CA ARG A 562 20.68 19.97 -6.67
C ARG A 562 22.17 20.20 -6.94
N ASP A 563 22.49 21.24 -7.69
CA ASP A 563 23.88 21.64 -7.95
C ASP A 563 24.65 21.92 -6.65
N GLY A 564 25.96 21.65 -6.66
CA GLY A 564 26.84 21.78 -5.49
C GLY A 564 26.78 20.60 -4.50
N TYR A 565 25.88 19.64 -4.69
CA TYR A 565 25.86 18.39 -3.93
C TYR A 565 26.56 17.23 -4.65
N GLN A 566 27.29 16.42 -3.89
CA GLN A 566 28.06 15.29 -4.37
C GLN A 566 27.40 13.95 -4.01
N ILE A 567 27.53 12.99 -4.92
CA ILE A 567 27.24 11.57 -4.68
C ILE A 567 28.58 10.86 -4.49
N ILE A 568 28.73 10.13 -3.38
CA ILE A 568 29.84 9.19 -3.22
C ILE A 568 29.34 7.75 -3.34
N ARG A 569 30.26 6.84 -3.69
CA ARG A 569 30.04 5.40 -3.64
C ARG A 569 31.09 4.79 -2.73
N LEU A 570 30.67 4.12 -1.67
CA LEU A 570 31.59 3.50 -0.73
C LEU A 570 32.35 2.35 -1.38
N LEU A 571 33.61 2.19 -1.00
CA LEU A 571 34.39 1.02 -1.37
C LEU A 571 33.83 -0.22 -0.65
N ARG A 572 33.89 -1.38 -1.31
CA ARG A 572 33.28 -2.64 -0.81
C ARG A 572 33.87 -3.17 0.49
N ASN A 573 35.07 -2.72 0.86
CA ASN A 573 35.70 -3.01 2.16
C ASN A 573 35.27 -2.02 3.26
N VAL A 574 34.66 -0.88 2.89
CA VAL A 574 34.14 0.13 3.82
C VAL A 574 32.70 -0.20 4.21
N GLY A 575 31.83 -0.45 3.23
CA GLY A 575 30.45 -0.86 3.47
C GLY A 575 29.75 -1.37 2.22
N VAL A 576 28.77 -2.26 2.43
CA VAL A 576 27.94 -2.89 1.37
C VAL A 576 26.49 -2.97 1.82
N VAL A 577 25.60 -3.36 0.90
CA VAL A 577 24.27 -3.88 1.24
C VAL A 577 24.26 -5.39 0.99
N ASN A 578 23.85 -6.17 1.98
CA ASN A 578 23.52 -7.58 1.79
C ASN A 578 22.04 -7.66 1.39
N HIS A 579 21.78 -8.13 0.17
CA HIS A 579 20.44 -8.22 -0.42
C HIS A 579 20.05 -9.68 -0.58
N TYR A 580 19.04 -10.11 0.17
CA TYR A 580 18.51 -11.48 0.19
C TYR A 580 17.58 -11.72 -1.01
N LYS A 581 18.13 -11.49 -2.20
CA LYS A 581 17.42 -11.44 -3.50
C LYS A 581 16.71 -12.75 -3.83
N PHE A 582 17.42 -13.87 -3.65
CA PHE A 582 16.97 -15.21 -4.02
C PHE A 582 16.76 -16.05 -2.76
N GLN A 583 15.69 -15.75 -2.02
CA GLN A 583 15.27 -16.48 -0.81
C GLN A 583 14.83 -17.91 -1.15
N ALA A 584 14.45 -18.68 -0.13
CA ALA A 584 13.77 -19.96 -0.29
C ALA A 584 12.55 -19.86 -1.24
N TRP A 585 12.20 -20.98 -1.89
CA TRP A 585 11.30 -20.94 -3.06
C TRP A 585 9.87 -20.49 -2.72
N ASP A 586 9.37 -20.91 -1.56
CA ASP A 586 8.10 -20.54 -0.94
C ASP A 586 7.88 -19.02 -0.90
N VAL A 587 8.92 -18.26 -0.54
CA VAL A 587 8.93 -16.79 -0.53
C VAL A 587 9.28 -16.23 -1.89
N PHE A 588 10.26 -16.81 -2.58
CA PHE A 588 10.79 -16.25 -3.84
C PHE A 588 9.74 -16.23 -4.95
N ARG A 589 8.92 -17.29 -5.07
CA ARG A 589 7.85 -17.41 -6.08
C ARG A 589 6.87 -16.22 -6.10
N MET A 590 6.69 -15.53 -4.98
CA MET A 590 5.83 -14.34 -4.88
C MET A 590 6.31 -13.18 -5.78
N LYS A 591 7.61 -13.15 -6.14
CA LYS A 591 8.18 -12.16 -7.08
C LYS A 591 7.67 -12.34 -8.54
N PHE A 592 6.95 -13.42 -8.85
CA PHE A 592 6.18 -13.63 -10.10
C PHE A 592 4.73 -13.10 -10.06
N VAL A 593 4.18 -12.80 -8.87
CA VAL A 593 2.78 -12.39 -8.70
C VAL A 593 2.63 -10.88 -8.78
N ARG A 594 3.49 -10.12 -8.08
CA ARG A 594 3.43 -8.65 -8.00
C ARG A 594 4.82 -8.03 -8.08
N ARG A 595 4.90 -6.79 -8.60
CA ARG A 595 6.14 -6.00 -8.76
C ARG A 595 5.88 -4.54 -8.41
N ALA A 596 6.72 -3.95 -7.57
CA ALA A 596 6.55 -2.59 -7.05
C ALA A 596 7.04 -1.47 -8.00
N GLY A 597 8.16 -1.68 -8.69
CA GLY A 597 8.81 -0.65 -9.52
C GLY A 597 8.11 -0.38 -10.87
N THR A 598 7.79 0.88 -11.14
CA THR A 598 6.97 1.37 -12.27
C THR A 598 7.41 0.86 -13.65
N TYR A 599 8.71 0.91 -13.92
CA TYR A 599 9.27 0.55 -15.22
C TYR A 599 9.72 -0.92 -15.29
N THR A 600 9.48 -1.72 -14.24
CA THR A 600 9.87 -3.14 -14.24
C THR A 600 8.89 -3.97 -15.06
N THR A 601 9.43 -4.82 -15.93
CA THR A 601 8.61 -5.67 -16.80
C THR A 601 8.01 -6.83 -16.00
N ASP A 602 6.78 -7.17 -16.33
CA ASP A 602 6.08 -8.29 -15.70
C ASP A 602 6.78 -9.62 -16.01
N TRP A 603 7.04 -10.43 -14.99
CA TRP A 603 7.79 -11.69 -15.19
C TRP A 603 6.96 -12.70 -15.99
N GLN A 604 5.63 -12.68 -15.85
CA GLN A 604 4.67 -13.50 -16.60
C GLN A 604 4.65 -13.20 -18.11
N LYS A 605 5.24 -12.08 -18.55
CA LYS A 605 5.32 -11.69 -19.97
C LYS A 605 6.72 -11.99 -20.49
N ALA A 606 6.86 -12.53 -21.70
CA ALA A 606 8.17 -12.84 -22.30
C ALA A 606 9.05 -11.61 -22.62
N GLN A 607 8.53 -10.39 -22.47
CA GLN A 607 9.26 -9.14 -22.70
C GLN A 607 10.46 -9.00 -21.74
N ASN A 608 11.60 -8.53 -22.25
CA ASN A 608 12.83 -8.33 -21.48
C ASN A 608 13.31 -9.58 -20.72
N ALA A 609 13.22 -10.76 -21.34
CA ALA A 609 13.69 -12.03 -20.79
C ALA A 609 15.18 -12.03 -20.36
N GLY A 610 16.03 -11.26 -21.06
CA GLY A 610 17.45 -11.10 -20.73
C GLY A 610 17.79 -10.00 -19.72
N SER A 611 16.81 -9.35 -19.06
CA SER A 611 17.12 -8.30 -18.08
C SER A 611 17.71 -8.86 -16.78
N LYS A 612 18.68 -8.14 -16.19
CA LYS A 612 19.16 -8.34 -14.80
C LYS A 612 18.08 -8.08 -13.73
N ASP A 613 16.89 -7.65 -14.12
CA ASP A 613 15.67 -7.64 -13.28
C ASP A 613 15.03 -9.02 -13.13
N ARG A 614 15.41 -10.02 -13.94
CA ARG A 614 14.98 -11.41 -13.82
C ARG A 614 16.04 -12.26 -13.13
N THR A 615 15.62 -13.41 -12.62
CA THR A 615 16.53 -14.47 -12.14
C THR A 615 17.03 -15.29 -13.33
N PRO A 616 18.36 -15.51 -13.47
CA PRO A 616 18.91 -16.40 -14.49
C PRO A 616 18.34 -17.83 -14.39
N GLY A 617 17.98 -18.42 -15.53
CA GLY A 617 17.50 -19.79 -15.59
C GLY A 617 16.10 -20.02 -14.98
N LEU A 618 15.24 -18.99 -14.98
CA LEU A 618 13.78 -19.11 -14.76
C LEU A 618 13.01 -18.61 -16.00
N GLY A 619 11.83 -19.17 -16.23
CA GLY A 619 10.91 -18.79 -17.31
C GLY A 619 9.99 -17.61 -16.95
N THR A 620 8.80 -17.61 -17.54
CA THR A 620 7.71 -16.67 -17.22
C THR A 620 6.82 -17.16 -16.07
N GLU A 621 6.88 -18.45 -15.73
CA GLU A 621 6.01 -19.10 -14.75
C GLU A 621 6.75 -19.44 -13.45
N ALA A 622 6.00 -19.49 -12.34
CA ALA A 622 6.51 -19.76 -11.01
C ALA A 622 6.75 -21.27 -10.76
N VAL A 623 7.56 -21.91 -11.61
CA VAL A 623 7.97 -23.31 -11.49
C VAL A 623 9.32 -23.40 -10.76
N LYS A 624 9.39 -24.22 -9.70
CA LYS A 624 10.61 -24.45 -8.90
C LYS A 624 11.62 -25.29 -9.72
N PRO A 625 12.88 -24.86 -9.86
CA PRO A 625 13.95 -25.73 -10.36
C PRO A 625 14.41 -26.75 -9.30
N ASP A 626 14.75 -27.96 -9.73
CA ASP A 626 15.20 -29.08 -8.87
C ASP A 626 16.49 -28.79 -8.08
N ASP A 627 17.24 -27.75 -8.47
CA ASP A 627 18.50 -27.32 -7.86
C ASP A 627 18.40 -25.98 -7.10
N TRP A 628 17.20 -25.41 -6.91
CA TRP A 628 17.00 -24.05 -6.40
C TRP A 628 17.80 -23.74 -5.13
N GLU A 629 17.74 -24.62 -4.14
CA GLU A 629 18.40 -24.53 -2.84
C GLU A 629 19.92 -24.27 -2.96
N LYS A 630 20.52 -24.77 -4.04
CA LYS A 630 21.96 -24.75 -4.32
C LYS A 630 22.37 -23.61 -5.26
N ARG A 631 21.41 -22.89 -5.86
CA ARG A 631 21.69 -21.78 -6.78
C ARG A 631 22.25 -20.55 -6.05
N PHE A 632 22.96 -19.72 -6.82
CA PHE A 632 23.50 -18.42 -6.41
C PHE A 632 24.54 -18.46 -5.26
N CYS A 633 25.11 -19.63 -4.97
CA CYS A 633 26.25 -19.79 -4.05
C CYS A 633 27.59 -19.83 -4.82
N GLU A 634 28.19 -18.68 -5.10
CA GLU A 634 29.54 -18.57 -5.69
C GLU A 634 30.66 -18.44 -4.62
N LEU A 635 30.24 -18.12 -3.39
CA LEU A 635 31.02 -18.20 -2.16
C LEU A 635 30.06 -18.22 -0.95
N GLU A 636 30.63 -18.55 0.21
CA GLU A 636 30.00 -18.37 1.51
C GLU A 636 30.51 -17.09 2.17
N ASP A 637 29.62 -16.26 2.73
CA ASP A 637 29.95 -14.99 3.39
C ASP A 637 29.21 -14.86 4.73
N ARG A 638 29.83 -15.41 5.78
CA ARG A 638 29.26 -15.49 7.14
C ARG A 638 29.39 -14.19 7.95
N ARG A 639 30.06 -13.15 7.42
CA ARG A 639 30.48 -11.98 8.22
C ARG A 639 29.31 -11.23 8.87
N LEU A 640 28.18 -11.11 8.17
CA LEU A 640 26.98 -10.48 8.73
C LEU A 640 26.30 -11.37 9.77
N ARG A 641 26.12 -12.67 9.49
CA ARG A 641 25.60 -13.65 10.44
C ARG A 641 26.41 -13.66 11.75
N ASP A 642 27.74 -13.72 11.64
CA ASP A 642 28.62 -13.84 12.81
C ASP A 642 28.65 -12.55 13.64
N PHE A 643 28.38 -11.39 13.02
CA PHE A 643 28.07 -10.15 13.73
C PHE A 643 26.68 -10.22 14.41
N VAL A 644 25.65 -10.65 13.68
CA VAL A 644 24.27 -10.72 14.18
C VAL A 644 24.12 -11.64 15.39
N LEU A 645 24.65 -12.87 15.30
CA LEU A 645 24.65 -13.88 16.38
C LEU A 645 25.40 -13.42 17.63
N ARG A 646 26.22 -12.38 17.54
CA ARG A 646 26.96 -11.78 18.67
C ARG A 646 26.26 -10.55 19.26
N THR A 647 25.55 -9.78 18.42
CA THR A 647 25.00 -8.47 18.79
C THR A 647 23.50 -8.50 19.13
N PHE A 648 22.71 -9.38 18.51
CA PHE A 648 21.23 -9.35 18.60
C PHE A 648 20.60 -10.53 19.37
N LYS A 649 21.37 -11.27 20.17
CA LYS A 649 20.80 -12.27 21.10
C LYS A 649 19.88 -11.58 22.13
N LYS A 650 18.84 -12.28 22.62
CA LYS A 650 18.01 -11.81 23.74
C LYS A 650 18.83 -11.85 25.05
N PRO A 651 18.74 -10.84 25.94
CA PRO A 651 19.50 -10.84 27.21
C PRO A 651 19.08 -11.96 28.18
N ASP A 652 17.80 -12.33 28.14
CA ASP A 652 17.14 -13.36 28.95
C ASP A 652 17.21 -14.76 28.33
N GLN A 653 17.16 -14.85 27.00
CA GLN A 653 17.19 -16.10 26.23
C GLN A 653 18.35 -16.07 25.23
N PRO A 654 19.60 -16.32 25.69
CA PRO A 654 20.78 -16.12 24.87
C PRO A 654 20.84 -17.01 23.62
N ASP A 655 20.03 -18.05 23.49
CA ASP A 655 19.98 -18.89 22.28
C ASP A 655 19.07 -18.34 21.17
N LYS A 656 18.19 -17.36 21.48
CA LYS A 656 17.33 -16.67 20.51
C LYS A 656 17.84 -15.26 20.18
N LEU A 657 17.45 -14.76 19.01
CA LEU A 657 17.62 -13.38 18.57
C LEU A 657 16.41 -12.51 18.95
N GLN A 658 16.60 -11.19 18.99
CA GLN A 658 15.60 -10.23 19.46
C GLN A 658 14.31 -10.17 18.59
N TRP A 659 14.35 -10.65 17.35
CA TRP A 659 13.17 -10.80 16.50
C TRP A 659 12.46 -12.14 16.64
N GLU A 660 13.14 -13.20 17.09
CA GLU A 660 12.53 -14.52 17.26
C GLU A 660 11.42 -14.48 18.33
N GLU A 661 10.37 -15.25 18.11
CA GLU A 661 9.21 -15.26 18.98
C GLU A 661 9.45 -16.07 20.26
N ASP A 662 8.64 -15.77 21.27
CA ASP A 662 8.59 -16.55 22.50
C ASP A 662 7.49 -17.60 22.36
N GLN A 663 7.80 -18.84 22.77
CA GLN A 663 7.00 -20.04 22.52
C GLN A 663 5.99 -20.27 23.65
#